data_AF-A0A482WWR9-F1
#
_entry.id   AF-A0A482WWR9-F1
#
_cell.length_a   1.000
_cell.length_b   1.000
_cell.length_c   1.000
_cell.angle_alpha   90.00
_cell.angle_beta   90.00
_cell.angle_gamma   90.00
#
_symmetry.space_group_name_H-M   'P 1'
#
loop_
_entity.id
_entity.type
_entity.pdbx_description
1 polymer ?
#
loop_
_entity_poly.entity_id
_entity_poly.type
_entity_poly.pdbx_seq_one_letter_code
_entity_poly.pdbx_strand_id
1 'polypeptide(L)'
;MMFRVEKCFCLILFISAASVYGDDYKVKSISKKQFGWGHSPYWDVKTQTLYFVDIYGGSVNSYKPATKKLFSAKIVHGPHATTSLIIPYEGMENKFVVGVNSSVANLTWDGMSSTASNPAVIAELTENKTLHSHTGKADPMGRLWIGTIAQFYKNSSGGAQIPLNQGAEYMISGTGKVIKRIPDITAPEGLVWSLNKTLMYFANCYEGKIQLYDYDNESGDISNKRVIFDGPKMNVGGLPAGMAMDTEGKIWVAQFTNGTVIRIDPDSGKVLRTLKLPAEQVTNLAFGGKNLDVLYVTTSQLNKGYIPLTKYAGRVYAITGLMSSDSDDYKVTSISKKNFFWGQSPFWDVKTQTLYFADIYGGTVNSYKPSIRRLCSAKIVPARSAKSQGTVSAIIPYEGIENKFVIGVNNSVANLTWDGMSCTASKPAVIAELTPNKTQHTHFGKADPMGRLWIGTIGQLYKNGTGGLAIPLNQGAQYMLSATGKVMKKISNITSPEGLVWSRNKTLMYFANLFEDAIELYDYDNESGDISFKRVVFNGAKMNIRGVPAGMAMDTEGKIWVSQVTNGTVIRVDPDSGKVLRTLKLPTEQLTSLVFGGKNLDVLYVTSSQLDKAYTPLSKYAGRVFAVTGLTSSSGKPIVGYPGQRIVRI
;
A
#
# COMPACT_ATOMS: atom_id res chain seq x y z
N MET A 1 2.71 -14.45 70.52
CA MET A 1 2.99 -13.11 69.96
C MET A 1 3.20 -13.28 68.46
N MET A 2 2.14 -12.99 67.70
CA MET A 2 1.98 -13.30 66.28
C MET A 2 2.59 -12.15 65.46
N PHE A 3 3.55 -12.43 64.58
CA PHE A 3 4.03 -11.43 63.61
C PHE A 3 3.10 -11.42 62.39
N ARG A 4 2.46 -10.26 62.18
CA ARG A 4 1.61 -9.92 61.03
C ARG A 4 2.45 -9.88 59.75
N VAL A 5 2.02 -10.62 58.74
CA VAL A 5 2.38 -10.38 57.34
C VAL A 5 1.19 -9.65 56.71
N GLU A 6 1.42 -8.41 56.27
CA GLU A 6 0.41 -7.59 55.61
C GLU A 6 0.02 -8.19 54.25
N LYS A 7 -1.26 -8.51 54.09
CA LYS A 7 -1.87 -8.86 52.81
C LYS A 7 -2.20 -7.58 52.05
N CYS A 8 -1.44 -7.29 51.00
CA CYS A 8 -1.82 -6.29 50.01
C CYS A 8 -2.90 -6.90 49.09
N PHE A 9 -4.16 -6.56 49.35
CA PHE A 9 -5.30 -6.84 48.46
C PHE A 9 -5.19 -5.93 47.24
N CYS A 10 -4.76 -6.47 46.09
CA CYS A 10 -4.95 -5.80 44.81
C CYS A 10 -6.33 -6.17 44.25
N LEU A 11 -7.22 -5.19 44.23
CA LEU A 11 -8.56 -5.22 43.67
C LEU A 11 -8.47 -5.53 42.16
N ILE A 12 -8.83 -6.73 41.74
CA ILE A 12 -8.99 -7.06 40.31
C ILE A 12 -10.29 -6.42 39.83
N LEU A 13 -10.17 -5.22 39.25
CA LEU A 13 -11.24 -4.57 38.51
C LEU A 13 -11.56 -5.39 37.26
N PHE A 14 -12.74 -6.01 37.24
CA PHE A 14 -13.35 -6.56 36.03
C PHE A 14 -13.69 -5.40 35.08
N ILE A 15 -12.79 -5.11 34.14
CA ILE A 15 -13.10 -4.25 33.00
C ILE A 15 -13.96 -5.06 32.03
N SER A 16 -15.19 -4.61 31.81
CA SER A 16 -16.07 -5.11 30.75
C SER A 16 -15.38 -5.02 29.40
N ALA A 17 -15.30 -6.12 28.66
CA ALA A 17 -14.69 -6.20 27.35
C ALA A 17 -15.40 -5.32 26.31
N ALA A 18 -14.94 -4.08 26.18
CA ALA A 18 -15.11 -3.23 25.01
C ALA A 18 -13.74 -2.65 24.64
N SER A 19 -13.24 -3.06 23.47
CA SER A 19 -12.04 -2.55 22.77
C SER A 19 -10.75 -2.40 23.58
N VAL A 20 -9.95 -3.47 23.64
CA VAL A 20 -8.48 -3.37 23.86
C VAL A 20 -7.78 -4.02 22.68
N TYR A 21 -7.78 -3.36 21.53
CA TYR A 21 -6.97 -3.71 20.35
C TYR A 21 -6.52 -2.40 19.70
N GLY A 22 -5.27 -2.33 19.23
CA GLY A 22 -4.58 -1.10 18.84
C GLY A 22 -5.39 -0.19 17.91
N ASP A 23 -5.18 1.13 18.02
CA ASP A 23 -5.92 2.16 17.29
C ASP A 23 -5.82 2.04 15.75
N ASP A 24 -4.93 1.18 15.24
CA ASP A 24 -4.54 1.03 13.85
C ASP A 24 -5.20 -0.17 13.12
N TYR A 25 -5.78 -1.16 13.81
CA TYR A 25 -6.49 -2.28 13.18
C TYR A 25 -7.73 -2.76 13.96
N LYS A 26 -8.65 -3.42 13.27
CA LYS A 26 -9.90 -3.93 13.85
C LYS A 26 -10.00 -5.45 13.69
N VAL A 27 -10.17 -6.15 14.81
CA VAL A 27 -10.42 -7.59 14.85
C VAL A 27 -11.90 -7.84 15.11
N LYS A 28 -12.56 -8.57 14.21
CA LYS A 28 -13.98 -8.92 14.33
C LYS A 28 -14.18 -10.41 14.17
N SER A 29 -14.87 -11.04 15.11
CA SER A 29 -15.31 -12.42 14.95
C SER A 29 -16.41 -12.51 13.89
N ILE A 30 -16.25 -13.40 12.91
CA ILE A 30 -17.24 -13.67 11.85
C ILE A 30 -18.07 -14.93 12.13
N SER A 31 -17.67 -15.75 13.10
CA SER A 31 -18.43 -16.92 13.55
C SER A 31 -18.82 -16.79 15.01
N LYS A 32 -20.09 -17.08 15.32
CA LYS A 32 -20.51 -17.38 16.71
C LYS A 32 -20.19 -18.83 17.08
N LYS A 33 -20.33 -19.72 16.08
CA LYS A 33 -19.93 -21.13 16.17
C LYS A 33 -18.45 -21.23 16.47
N GLN A 34 -18.12 -22.15 17.38
CA GLN A 34 -16.76 -22.55 17.69
C GLN A 34 -16.49 -23.87 16.97
N PHE A 35 -15.41 -23.89 16.21
CA PHE A 35 -14.89 -25.05 15.50
C PHE A 35 -13.84 -25.74 16.37
N GLY A 36 -13.82 -27.07 16.35
CA GLY A 36 -12.87 -27.83 17.16
C GLY A 36 -11.43 -27.48 16.76
N TRP A 37 -11.18 -27.45 15.44
CA TRP A 37 -9.93 -26.96 14.87
C TRP A 37 -10.20 -26.33 13.50
N GLY A 38 -10.48 -25.03 13.50
CA GLY A 38 -10.60 -24.27 12.26
C GLY A 38 -9.26 -24.25 11.52
N HIS A 39 -9.24 -24.56 10.24
CA HIS A 39 -8.00 -24.62 9.47
C HIS A 39 -8.20 -24.31 7.98
N SER A 40 -7.08 -24.18 7.26
CA SER A 40 -6.98 -24.07 5.80
C SER A 40 -7.97 -23.07 5.20
N PRO A 41 -8.00 -21.80 5.67
CA PRO A 41 -8.81 -20.78 5.04
C PRO A 41 -8.34 -20.55 3.60
N TYR A 42 -9.28 -20.51 2.68
CA TYR A 42 -9.08 -20.23 1.27
C TYR A 42 -10.05 -19.13 0.86
N TRP A 43 -9.53 -18.05 0.27
CA TRP A 43 -10.36 -16.99 -0.27
C TRP A 43 -10.54 -17.18 -1.77
N ASP A 44 -11.78 -17.40 -2.20
CA ASP A 44 -12.14 -17.38 -3.61
C ASP A 44 -12.47 -15.95 -4.06
N VAL A 45 -11.57 -15.37 -4.86
CA VAL A 45 -11.71 -14.02 -5.40
C VAL A 45 -12.92 -13.89 -6.31
N LYS A 46 -13.26 -14.93 -7.10
CA LYS A 46 -14.35 -14.87 -8.07
C LYS A 46 -15.69 -14.74 -7.37
N THR A 47 -15.95 -15.61 -6.39
CA THR A 47 -17.24 -15.63 -5.67
C THR A 47 -17.24 -14.76 -4.42
N GLN A 48 -16.10 -14.18 -4.04
CA GLN A 48 -15.93 -13.41 -2.80
C GLN A 48 -16.35 -14.22 -1.57
N THR A 49 -15.90 -15.48 -1.52
CA THR A 49 -16.27 -16.45 -0.48
C THR A 49 -15.02 -16.94 0.24
N LEU A 50 -15.07 -16.95 1.57
CA LEU A 50 -14.05 -17.62 2.39
C LEU A 50 -14.49 -19.07 2.59
N TYR A 51 -13.70 -20.03 2.12
CA TYR A 51 -13.83 -21.45 2.46
C TYR A 51 -12.84 -21.82 3.56
N PHE A 52 -13.19 -22.78 4.42
CA PHE A 52 -12.28 -23.32 5.45
C PHE A 52 -12.84 -24.62 6.01
N VAL A 53 -12.04 -25.36 6.78
CA VAL A 53 -12.45 -26.64 7.39
C VAL A 53 -12.51 -26.57 8.91
N ASP A 54 -13.24 -27.51 9.51
CA ASP A 54 -13.08 -27.92 10.91
C ASP A 54 -12.51 -29.34 10.91
N ILE A 55 -11.22 -29.47 11.25
CA ILE A 55 -10.48 -30.73 11.08
C ILE A 55 -11.15 -31.87 11.84
N TYR A 56 -11.36 -31.69 13.14
CA TYR A 56 -11.99 -32.71 13.98
C TYR A 56 -13.52 -32.64 13.99
N GLY A 57 -14.10 -31.52 13.54
CA GLY A 57 -15.55 -31.46 13.28
C GLY A 57 -15.97 -32.25 12.04
N GLY A 58 -15.03 -32.56 11.14
CA GLY A 58 -15.29 -33.32 9.92
C GLY A 58 -16.13 -32.52 8.90
N SER A 59 -16.02 -31.19 8.91
CA SER A 59 -16.88 -30.31 8.10
C SER A 59 -16.11 -29.32 7.24
N VAL A 60 -16.65 -29.05 6.06
CA VAL A 60 -16.27 -27.90 5.22
C VAL A 60 -17.21 -26.74 5.50
N ASN A 61 -16.71 -25.53 5.37
CA ASN A 61 -17.42 -24.31 5.72
C ASN A 61 -17.20 -23.23 4.67
N SER A 62 -18.17 -22.34 4.52
CA SER A 62 -18.08 -21.17 3.67
C SER A 62 -18.64 -19.93 4.39
N TYR A 63 -18.06 -18.77 4.14
CA TYR A 63 -18.55 -17.50 4.66
C TYR A 63 -18.59 -16.45 3.54
N LYS A 64 -19.76 -15.81 3.38
CA LYS A 64 -19.98 -14.72 2.42
C LYS A 64 -20.07 -13.38 3.16
N PRO A 65 -19.07 -12.47 3.04
CA PRO A 65 -19.06 -11.21 3.78
C PRO A 65 -20.23 -10.30 3.45
N ALA A 66 -20.69 -10.29 2.19
CA ALA A 66 -21.80 -9.46 1.72
C ALA A 66 -23.10 -9.74 2.49
N THR A 67 -23.38 -11.02 2.77
CA THR A 67 -24.59 -11.45 3.49
C THR A 67 -24.33 -11.76 4.96
N LYS A 68 -23.06 -11.79 5.39
CA LYS A 68 -22.60 -12.23 6.72
C LYS A 68 -23.12 -13.63 7.08
N LYS A 69 -23.32 -14.50 6.08
CA LYS A 69 -23.82 -15.86 6.26
C LYS A 69 -22.66 -16.84 6.27
N LEU A 70 -22.71 -17.76 7.24
CA LEU A 70 -21.81 -18.88 7.40
C LEU A 70 -22.59 -20.17 7.12
N PHE A 71 -22.05 -21.02 6.25
CA PHE A 71 -22.61 -22.32 5.91
C PHE A 71 -21.61 -23.42 6.26
N SER A 72 -22.14 -24.60 6.60
CA SER A 72 -21.33 -25.77 6.98
C SER A 72 -21.97 -27.03 6.40
N ALA A 73 -21.15 -27.94 5.87
CA ALA A 73 -21.55 -29.29 5.51
C ALA A 73 -20.59 -30.29 6.16
N LYS A 74 -21.14 -31.31 6.84
CA LYS A 74 -20.35 -32.41 7.38
C LYS A 74 -20.09 -33.41 6.25
N ILE A 75 -18.83 -33.77 6.05
CA ILE A 75 -18.40 -34.61 4.90
C ILE A 75 -17.73 -35.91 5.32
N VAL A 76 -17.35 -36.03 6.60
CA VAL A 76 -16.81 -37.27 7.17
C VAL A 76 -17.44 -37.54 8.55
N HIS A 77 -17.60 -38.82 8.87
CA HIS A 77 -18.31 -39.28 10.06
C HIS A 77 -17.48 -40.33 10.82
N GLY A 78 -17.70 -40.41 12.13
CA GLY A 78 -17.06 -41.41 13.00
C GLY A 78 -15.96 -40.84 13.90
N PRO A 79 -15.51 -41.65 14.88
CA PRO A 79 -14.40 -41.29 15.73
C PRO A 79 -13.12 -41.22 14.88
N HIS A 80 -12.31 -40.18 15.10
CA HIS A 80 -11.05 -39.92 14.37
C HIS A 80 -11.19 -39.52 12.89
N ALA A 81 -12.40 -39.32 12.37
CA ALA A 81 -12.61 -38.83 11.02
C ALA A 81 -12.17 -37.35 10.91
N THR A 82 -11.31 -37.03 9.93
CA THR A 82 -10.75 -35.68 9.77
C THR A 82 -10.94 -35.11 8.37
N THR A 83 -11.03 -33.78 8.27
CA THR A 83 -10.93 -33.06 6.99
C THR A 83 -10.03 -31.83 7.06
N SER A 84 -9.03 -31.77 6.19
CA SER A 84 -7.83 -30.95 6.44
C SER A 84 -7.69 -29.73 5.52
N LEU A 85 -8.36 -29.72 4.37
CA LEU A 85 -8.39 -28.57 3.46
C LEU A 85 -9.64 -28.58 2.58
N ILE A 86 -9.91 -27.43 1.96
CA ILE A 86 -10.90 -27.27 0.89
C ILE A 86 -10.35 -26.26 -0.13
N ILE A 87 -10.11 -26.72 -1.37
CA ILE A 87 -9.58 -25.89 -2.45
C ILE A 87 -10.49 -26.05 -3.68
N PRO A 88 -11.05 -24.97 -4.24
CA PRO A 88 -11.89 -25.06 -5.43
C PRO A 88 -11.06 -25.45 -6.67
N TYR A 89 -11.67 -26.20 -7.57
CA TYR A 89 -11.12 -26.41 -8.90
C TYR A 89 -11.25 -25.15 -9.74
N GLU A 90 -10.17 -24.76 -10.42
CA GLU A 90 -10.21 -23.62 -11.33
C GLU A 90 -11.20 -23.89 -12.48
N GLY A 91 -12.09 -22.93 -12.74
CA GLY A 91 -13.09 -23.01 -13.81
C GLY A 91 -14.26 -23.98 -13.55
N MET A 92 -14.25 -24.77 -12.47
CA MET A 92 -15.32 -25.73 -12.17
C MET A 92 -16.15 -25.27 -10.99
N GLU A 93 -17.41 -24.94 -11.25
CA GLU A 93 -18.34 -24.55 -10.18
C GLU A 93 -18.64 -25.73 -9.25
N ASN A 94 -18.74 -25.44 -7.96
CA ASN A 94 -19.13 -26.37 -6.91
C ASN A 94 -18.22 -27.60 -6.75
N LYS A 95 -17.05 -27.64 -7.39
CA LYS A 95 -16.08 -28.73 -7.31
C LYS A 95 -14.88 -28.32 -6.47
N PHE A 96 -14.53 -29.17 -5.51
CA PHE A 96 -13.44 -28.93 -4.59
C PHE A 96 -12.56 -30.17 -4.45
N VAL A 97 -11.27 -29.93 -4.20
CA VAL A 97 -10.36 -30.89 -3.60
C VAL A 97 -10.42 -30.73 -2.09
N VAL A 98 -10.58 -31.84 -1.38
CA VAL A 98 -10.55 -31.89 0.09
C VAL A 98 -9.57 -32.95 0.56
N GLY A 99 -8.93 -32.70 1.69
CA GLY A 99 -8.22 -33.76 2.42
C GLY A 99 -9.19 -34.44 3.37
N VAL A 100 -9.20 -35.77 3.37
CA VAL A 100 -10.06 -36.61 4.23
C VAL A 100 -9.23 -37.75 4.79
N ASN A 101 -9.12 -37.85 6.11
CA ASN A 101 -8.25 -38.83 6.78
C ASN A 101 -6.84 -38.82 6.15
N SER A 102 -6.29 -39.97 5.75
CA SER A 102 -4.98 -40.12 5.10
C SER A 102 -4.97 -39.83 3.59
N SER A 103 -6.04 -39.25 3.04
CA SER A 103 -6.29 -39.23 1.59
C SER A 103 -6.70 -37.85 1.08
N VAL A 104 -6.68 -37.69 -0.24
CA VAL A 104 -7.23 -36.56 -0.97
C VAL A 104 -8.44 -37.03 -1.75
N ALA A 105 -9.51 -36.23 -1.78
CA ALA A 105 -10.78 -36.58 -2.39
C ALA A 105 -11.40 -35.40 -3.15
N ASN A 106 -12.22 -35.72 -4.14
CA ASN A 106 -13.12 -34.79 -4.81
C ASN A 106 -14.41 -34.63 -4.01
N LEU A 107 -14.85 -33.38 -3.88
CA LEU A 107 -16.11 -33.00 -3.24
C LEU A 107 -16.94 -32.14 -4.19
N THR A 108 -18.24 -32.38 -4.24
CA THR A 108 -19.22 -31.48 -4.86
C THR A 108 -20.05 -30.81 -3.78
N TRP A 109 -20.03 -29.49 -3.73
CA TRP A 109 -20.79 -28.70 -2.76
C TRP A 109 -21.11 -27.31 -3.33
N ASP A 110 -22.31 -26.80 -3.13
CA ASP A 110 -22.72 -25.46 -3.59
C ASP A 110 -22.22 -24.32 -2.69
N GLY A 111 -21.48 -24.67 -1.63
CA GLY A 111 -21.02 -23.71 -0.63
C GLY A 111 -22.13 -23.17 0.27
N MET A 112 -23.34 -23.71 0.26
CA MET A 112 -24.49 -23.16 0.98
C MET A 112 -25.37 -24.22 1.64
N SER A 113 -25.53 -25.37 1.02
CA SER A 113 -26.29 -26.50 1.51
C SER A 113 -25.66 -27.10 2.77
N SER A 114 -26.49 -27.62 3.67
CA SER A 114 -26.05 -28.34 4.88
C SER A 114 -25.45 -29.72 4.57
N THR A 115 -25.60 -30.19 3.34
CA THR A 115 -25.06 -31.45 2.82
C THR A 115 -24.16 -31.17 1.61
N ALA A 116 -23.23 -32.09 1.37
CA ALA A 116 -22.38 -32.14 0.20
C ALA A 116 -22.36 -33.58 -0.34
N SER A 117 -21.77 -33.81 -1.51
CA SER A 117 -21.57 -35.18 -1.98
C SER A 117 -20.67 -35.96 -1.03
N ASN A 118 -20.75 -37.30 -1.06
CA ASN A 118 -19.73 -38.12 -0.42
C ASN A 118 -18.35 -37.81 -1.07
N PRO A 119 -17.28 -37.59 -0.28
CA PRO A 119 -15.94 -37.39 -0.82
C PRO A 119 -15.48 -38.62 -1.61
N ALA A 120 -15.10 -38.43 -2.87
CA ALA A 120 -14.56 -39.48 -3.73
C ALA A 120 -13.03 -39.45 -3.71
N VAL A 121 -12.39 -40.42 -3.06
CA VAL A 121 -10.93 -40.48 -2.93
C VAL A 121 -10.25 -40.54 -4.30
N ILE A 122 -9.27 -39.67 -4.52
CA ILE A 122 -8.47 -39.59 -5.75
C ILE A 122 -6.99 -39.91 -5.53
N ALA A 123 -6.50 -39.84 -4.29
CA ALA A 123 -5.14 -40.23 -3.94
C ALA A 123 -5.01 -40.59 -2.46
N GLU A 124 -4.23 -41.62 -2.15
CA GLU A 124 -3.79 -41.94 -0.78
C GLU A 124 -2.42 -41.31 -0.54
N LEU A 125 -2.25 -40.58 0.57
CA LEU A 125 -0.98 -39.92 0.89
C LEU A 125 0.01 -40.89 1.53
N THR A 126 -0.52 -41.85 2.30
CA THR A 126 0.28 -42.81 3.07
C THR A 126 -0.56 -44.06 3.38
N GLU A 127 0.11 -45.20 3.43
CA GLU A 127 -0.48 -46.45 3.90
C GLU A 127 -0.60 -46.49 5.43
N ASN A 128 0.16 -45.64 6.15
CA ASN A 128 0.12 -45.59 7.60
C ASN A 128 -1.17 -44.91 8.10
N LYS A 129 -2.12 -45.74 8.56
CA LYS A 129 -3.43 -45.30 9.07
C LYS A 129 -3.38 -44.60 10.45
N THR A 130 -2.22 -44.52 11.10
CA THR A 130 -2.04 -43.67 12.30
C THR A 130 -1.80 -42.20 11.95
N LEU A 131 -1.62 -41.89 10.66
CA LEU A 131 -1.47 -40.53 10.14
C LEU A 131 -2.76 -40.04 9.46
N HIS A 132 -2.98 -38.74 9.50
CA HIS A 132 -4.02 -38.08 8.70
C HIS A 132 -3.48 -36.80 8.06
N SER A 133 -4.12 -36.36 6.98
CA SER A 133 -3.86 -35.08 6.33
C SER A 133 -4.17 -33.91 7.28
N HIS A 134 -3.43 -32.80 7.16
CA HIS A 134 -3.50 -31.69 8.11
C HIS A 134 -3.65 -30.31 7.47
N THR A 135 -2.66 -29.90 6.67
CA THR A 135 -2.66 -28.62 5.96
C THR A 135 -2.35 -28.87 4.49
N GLY A 136 -2.80 -28.00 3.60
CA GLY A 136 -2.36 -28.04 2.22
C GLY A 136 -2.74 -26.80 1.44
N LYS A 137 -2.05 -26.60 0.32
CA LYS A 137 -2.25 -25.48 -0.62
C LYS A 137 -1.95 -25.92 -2.04
N ALA A 138 -2.59 -25.24 -2.99
CA ALA A 138 -2.14 -25.27 -4.37
C ALA A 138 -0.88 -24.41 -4.52
N ASP A 139 0.14 -24.93 -5.19
CA ASP A 139 1.31 -24.16 -5.57
C ASP A 139 1.03 -23.25 -6.80
N PRO A 140 1.98 -22.41 -7.25
CA PRO A 140 1.72 -21.46 -8.33
C PRO A 140 1.40 -22.07 -9.70
N MET A 141 1.56 -23.39 -9.88
CA MET A 141 1.13 -24.15 -11.06
C MET A 141 -0.16 -24.96 -10.83
N GLY A 142 -0.75 -24.86 -9.64
CA GLY A 142 -1.98 -25.56 -9.29
C GLY A 142 -1.76 -27.00 -8.78
N ARG A 143 -0.52 -27.43 -8.50
CA ARG A 143 -0.27 -28.74 -7.88
C ARG A 143 -0.64 -28.68 -6.41
N LEU A 144 -1.24 -29.75 -5.91
CA LEU A 144 -1.58 -29.83 -4.49
C LEU A 144 -0.36 -30.19 -3.66
N TRP A 145 -0.03 -29.36 -2.69
CA TRP A 145 0.85 -29.69 -1.57
C TRP A 145 0.01 -29.96 -0.34
N ILE A 146 0.30 -31.04 0.37
CA ILE A 146 -0.48 -31.47 1.53
C ILE A 146 0.39 -32.23 2.54
N GLY A 147 0.29 -31.81 3.79
CA GLY A 147 0.99 -32.37 4.93
C GLY A 147 0.18 -33.43 5.66
N THR A 148 0.87 -34.37 6.29
CA THR A 148 0.31 -35.37 7.20
C THR A 148 0.85 -35.19 8.61
N ILE A 149 0.02 -35.52 9.60
CA ILE A 149 0.34 -35.47 11.02
C ILE A 149 -0.12 -36.77 11.70
N ALA A 150 0.55 -37.15 12.78
CA ALA A 150 0.16 -38.27 13.62
C ALA A 150 -1.05 -37.94 14.50
N GLN A 151 -1.83 -38.96 14.86
CA GLN A 151 -2.94 -38.80 15.81
C GLN A 151 -2.46 -38.29 17.17
N PHE A 152 -3.26 -37.41 17.76
CA PHE A 152 -3.02 -36.91 19.10
C PHE A 152 -3.27 -37.99 20.16
N TYR A 153 -2.41 -38.04 21.17
CA TYR A 153 -2.65 -38.77 22.42
C TYR A 153 -2.76 -37.79 23.59
N LYS A 154 -3.32 -38.27 24.71
CA LYS A 154 -3.45 -37.46 25.93
C LYS A 154 -2.20 -37.63 26.80
N ASN A 155 -1.64 -36.53 27.26
CA ASN A 155 -0.62 -36.54 28.30
C ASN A 155 -1.25 -36.79 29.69
N SER A 156 -0.41 -36.90 30.72
CA SER A 156 -0.85 -37.16 32.11
C SER A 156 -1.82 -36.10 32.66
N SER A 157 -1.81 -34.88 32.12
CA SER A 157 -2.72 -33.79 32.49
C SER A 157 -3.99 -33.74 31.62
N GLY A 158 -4.20 -34.74 30.75
CA GLY A 158 -5.33 -34.80 29.82
C GLY A 158 -5.20 -33.89 28.59
N GLY A 159 -4.07 -33.21 28.43
CA GLY A 159 -3.78 -32.33 27.30
C GLY A 159 -3.29 -33.08 26.06
N ALA A 160 -3.63 -32.57 24.88
CA ALA A 160 -3.32 -33.19 23.60
C ALA A 160 -1.83 -33.01 23.21
N GLN A 161 -1.15 -34.12 22.96
CA GLN A 161 0.22 -34.22 22.44
C GLN A 161 0.25 -35.02 21.14
N ILE A 162 1.28 -34.81 20.33
CA ILE A 162 1.53 -35.57 19.10
C ILE A 162 2.90 -36.24 19.15
N PRO A 163 3.04 -37.44 18.57
CA PRO A 163 4.34 -38.01 18.29
C PRO A 163 5.17 -37.10 17.38
N LEU A 164 6.48 -37.03 17.64
CA LEU A 164 7.39 -36.21 16.85
C LEU A 164 7.81 -36.94 15.57
N ASN A 165 8.01 -36.17 14.49
CA ASN A 165 8.66 -36.57 13.25
C ASN A 165 8.05 -37.79 12.53
N GLN A 166 6.74 -38.00 12.65
CA GLN A 166 6.04 -39.09 11.94
C GLN A 166 5.31 -38.63 10.68
N GLY A 167 5.07 -37.32 10.55
CA GLY A 167 4.42 -36.70 9.41
C GLY A 167 5.37 -36.45 8.24
N ALA A 168 4.79 -36.02 7.13
CA ALA A 168 5.52 -35.60 5.94
C ALA A 168 4.68 -34.63 5.11
N GLU A 169 5.36 -33.81 4.30
CA GLU A 169 4.76 -32.95 3.27
C GLU A 169 4.84 -33.67 1.91
N TYR A 170 3.70 -33.77 1.24
CA TYR A 170 3.56 -34.41 -0.06
C TYR A 170 3.17 -33.38 -1.13
N MET A 171 3.58 -33.63 -2.36
CA MET A 171 3.10 -32.94 -3.55
C MET A 171 2.40 -33.95 -4.45
N ILE A 172 1.22 -33.60 -4.97
CA ILE A 172 0.54 -34.37 -6.02
C ILE A 172 0.86 -33.69 -7.36
N SER A 173 1.54 -34.42 -8.26
CA SER A 173 1.89 -33.91 -9.59
C SER A 173 0.64 -33.68 -10.45
N GLY A 174 0.79 -32.96 -11.57
CA GLY A 174 -0.27 -32.80 -12.57
C GLY A 174 -0.76 -34.13 -13.19
N THR A 175 0.01 -35.21 -13.05
CA THR A 175 -0.36 -36.58 -13.46
C THR A 175 -1.04 -37.38 -12.35
N GLY A 176 -1.28 -36.79 -11.17
CA GLY A 176 -1.90 -37.45 -10.02
C GLY A 176 -0.92 -38.27 -9.16
N LYS A 177 0.39 -38.24 -9.45
CA LYS A 177 1.39 -38.98 -8.66
C LYS A 177 1.64 -38.28 -7.33
N VAL A 178 1.52 -39.03 -6.24
CA VAL A 178 1.86 -38.57 -4.89
C VAL A 178 3.38 -38.70 -4.68
N ILE A 179 4.03 -37.59 -4.33
CA ILE A 179 5.48 -37.50 -4.14
C ILE A 179 5.75 -36.93 -2.76
N LYS A 180 6.44 -37.68 -1.90
CA LYS A 180 6.90 -37.19 -0.60
C LYS A 180 8.05 -36.19 -0.81
N ARG A 181 7.87 -34.94 -0.38
CA ARG A 181 8.83 -33.84 -0.59
C ARG A 181 9.65 -33.52 0.65
N ILE A 182 9.01 -33.52 1.82
CA ILE A 182 9.68 -33.25 3.10
C ILE A 182 9.29 -34.38 4.07
N PRO A 183 10.21 -35.29 4.42
CA PRO A 183 9.96 -36.33 5.42
C PRO A 183 10.17 -35.81 6.85
N ASP A 184 9.85 -36.66 7.83
CA ASP A 184 10.20 -36.52 9.26
C ASP A 184 9.70 -35.21 9.91
N ILE A 185 8.47 -34.83 9.59
CA ILE A 185 7.83 -33.61 10.09
C ILE A 185 6.96 -33.93 11.31
N THR A 186 6.97 -33.06 12.31
CA THR A 186 6.09 -33.20 13.47
C THR A 186 4.70 -32.63 13.19
N ALA A 187 4.61 -31.38 12.73
CA ALA A 187 3.33 -30.75 12.39
C ALA A 187 3.53 -29.75 11.23
N PRO A 188 3.21 -30.15 9.97
CA PRO A 188 3.18 -29.22 8.85
C PRO A 188 1.99 -28.27 9.00
N GLU A 189 2.24 -26.96 8.91
CA GLU A 189 1.20 -25.95 9.14
C GLU A 189 1.02 -24.98 7.98
N GLY A 190 2.12 -24.39 7.50
CA GLY A 190 2.09 -23.27 6.57
C GLY A 190 3.01 -23.44 5.36
N LEU A 191 2.49 -23.11 4.19
CA LEU A 191 3.23 -23.00 2.93
C LEU A 191 2.93 -21.64 2.27
N VAL A 192 3.96 -20.98 1.76
CA VAL A 192 3.82 -19.84 0.84
C VAL A 192 4.97 -19.87 -0.17
N TRP A 193 4.72 -19.36 -1.37
CA TRP A 193 5.74 -19.20 -2.42
C TRP A 193 6.05 -17.73 -2.60
N SER A 194 7.29 -17.42 -2.99
CA SER A 194 7.66 -16.05 -3.35
C SER A 194 6.86 -15.55 -4.55
N LEU A 195 6.70 -14.23 -4.66
CA LEU A 195 5.95 -13.59 -5.76
C LEU A 195 6.52 -13.93 -7.15
N ASN A 196 7.84 -14.13 -7.24
CA ASN A 196 8.52 -14.54 -8.47
C ASN A 196 8.55 -16.07 -8.68
N LYS A 197 7.93 -16.86 -7.77
CA LYS A 197 7.78 -18.32 -7.87
C LYS A 197 9.10 -19.09 -7.87
N THR A 198 10.17 -18.54 -7.30
CA THR A 198 11.49 -19.21 -7.22
C THR A 198 11.81 -19.75 -5.85
N LEU A 199 11.01 -19.42 -4.83
CA LEU A 199 11.24 -19.79 -3.44
C LEU A 199 9.97 -20.37 -2.81
N MET A 200 10.14 -21.33 -1.91
CA MET A 200 9.07 -21.87 -1.09
C MET A 200 9.43 -21.73 0.39
N TYR A 201 8.51 -21.18 1.18
CA TYR A 201 8.63 -21.05 2.63
C TYR A 201 7.70 -22.03 3.31
N PHE A 202 8.22 -22.71 4.33
CA PHE A 202 7.53 -23.79 5.02
C PHE A 202 7.64 -23.65 6.53
N ALA A 203 6.51 -23.76 7.23
CA ALA A 203 6.44 -23.73 8.69
C ALA A 203 6.19 -25.14 9.24
N ASN A 204 7.15 -25.61 10.07
CA ASN A 204 6.99 -26.78 10.92
C ASN A 204 6.78 -26.30 12.37
N CYS A 205 5.55 -26.45 12.87
CA CYS A 205 5.08 -25.85 14.12
C CYS A 205 6.06 -26.06 15.28
N TYR A 206 6.47 -27.31 15.51
CA TYR A 206 7.25 -27.70 16.69
C TYR A 206 8.74 -27.38 16.60
N GLU A 207 9.27 -27.07 15.41
CA GLU A 207 10.63 -26.54 15.28
C GLU A 207 10.71 -25.06 15.68
N GLY A 208 9.58 -24.35 15.75
CA GLY A 208 9.56 -22.91 16.00
C GLY A 208 10.17 -22.08 14.87
N LYS A 209 10.34 -22.67 13.68
CA LYS A 209 11.12 -22.12 12.56
C LYS A 209 10.30 -22.03 11.28
N ILE A 210 10.66 -21.05 10.45
CA ILE A 210 10.26 -21.03 9.04
C ILE A 210 11.48 -21.35 8.19
N GLN A 211 11.35 -22.44 7.45
CA GLN A 211 12.31 -22.93 6.50
C GLN A 211 12.06 -22.30 5.14
N LEU A 212 13.11 -22.16 4.35
CA LEU A 212 13.09 -21.65 2.99
C LEU A 212 13.81 -22.64 2.08
N TYR A 213 13.25 -22.85 0.90
CA TYR A 213 13.79 -23.71 -0.14
C TYR A 213 13.88 -22.93 -1.45
N ASP A 214 14.90 -23.21 -2.25
CA ASP A 214 14.81 -22.91 -3.67
C ASP A 214 13.74 -23.80 -4.28
N TYR A 215 12.89 -23.23 -5.13
CA TYR A 215 11.71 -23.89 -5.67
C TYR A 215 11.72 -23.78 -7.19
N ASP A 216 11.65 -24.94 -7.85
CA ASP A 216 11.47 -25.02 -9.29
C ASP A 216 9.97 -24.99 -9.61
N ASN A 217 9.51 -23.93 -10.27
CA ASN A 217 8.10 -23.78 -10.58
C ASN A 217 7.61 -24.79 -11.62
N GLU A 218 8.45 -25.27 -12.53
CA GLU A 218 8.04 -26.22 -13.57
C GLU A 218 7.87 -27.63 -12.99
N SER A 219 8.83 -28.12 -12.21
CA SER A 219 8.81 -29.48 -11.66
C SER A 219 8.17 -29.57 -10.27
N GLY A 220 8.17 -28.49 -9.51
CA GLY A 220 7.76 -28.46 -8.11
C GLY A 220 8.82 -29.06 -7.20
N ASP A 221 10.05 -29.21 -7.68
CA ASP A 221 11.17 -29.64 -6.87
C ASP A 221 11.60 -28.54 -5.90
N ILE A 222 12.15 -28.98 -4.76
CA ILE A 222 12.71 -28.11 -3.73
C ILE A 222 14.15 -28.50 -3.44
N SER A 223 14.99 -27.50 -3.18
CA SER A 223 16.39 -27.72 -2.82
C SER A 223 16.90 -26.63 -1.86
N ASN A 224 18.15 -26.74 -1.40
CA ASN A 224 18.86 -25.71 -0.64
C ASN A 224 18.10 -25.20 0.61
N LYS A 225 17.67 -26.14 1.46
CA LYS A 225 16.99 -25.87 2.74
C LYS A 225 17.79 -24.89 3.60
N ARG A 226 17.16 -23.79 3.97
CA ARG A 226 17.69 -22.75 4.89
C ARG A 226 16.63 -22.30 5.89
N VAL A 227 17.04 -21.63 6.97
CA VAL A 227 16.13 -21.07 7.98
C VAL A 227 16.13 -19.55 7.84
N ILE A 228 14.95 -18.95 7.69
CA ILE A 228 14.79 -17.48 7.61
C ILE A 228 14.20 -16.87 8.87
N PHE A 229 13.57 -17.68 9.71
CA PHE A 229 12.95 -17.25 10.95
C PHE A 229 13.16 -18.34 12.00
N ASP A 230 13.70 -17.95 13.15
CA ASP A 230 13.90 -18.79 14.33
C ASP A 230 13.25 -18.11 15.54
N GLY A 231 11.97 -18.44 15.78
CA GLY A 231 11.14 -17.82 16.81
C GLY A 231 11.74 -17.93 18.21
N PRO A 232 12.17 -19.13 18.66
CA PRO A 232 12.84 -19.31 19.94
C PRO A 232 14.08 -18.42 20.08
N LYS A 233 14.96 -18.36 19.06
CA LYS A 233 16.16 -17.52 19.11
C LYS A 233 15.84 -16.02 19.18
N MET A 234 14.73 -15.61 18.58
CA MET A 234 14.28 -14.21 18.56
C MET A 234 13.34 -13.83 19.71
N ASN A 235 13.04 -14.75 20.63
CA ASN A 235 12.03 -14.59 21.68
C ASN A 235 10.64 -14.19 21.12
N VAL A 236 10.30 -14.66 19.93
CA VAL A 236 8.96 -14.51 19.36
C VAL A 236 8.12 -15.67 19.92
N GLY A 237 7.17 -15.35 20.80
CA GLY A 237 6.32 -16.36 21.43
C GLY A 237 5.43 -17.10 20.41
N GLY A 238 4.97 -18.29 20.80
CA GLY A 238 4.12 -19.14 19.98
C GLY A 238 4.87 -20.02 18.99
N LEU A 239 4.11 -20.80 18.23
CA LEU A 239 4.63 -21.71 17.21
C LEU A 239 4.15 -21.23 15.82
N PRO A 240 5.06 -21.03 14.84
CA PRO A 240 4.69 -20.66 13.48
C PRO A 240 3.74 -21.69 12.88
N ALA A 241 2.55 -21.23 12.49
CA ALA A 241 1.50 -22.06 11.93
C ALA A 241 1.21 -21.66 10.48
N GLY A 242 -0.08 -21.53 10.11
CA GLY A 242 -0.45 -21.12 8.76
C GLY A 242 0.11 -19.76 8.36
N MET A 243 0.39 -19.62 7.05
CA MET A 243 1.06 -18.45 6.48
C MET A 243 0.34 -17.90 5.26
N ALA A 244 0.46 -16.61 5.00
CA ALA A 244 0.10 -15.96 3.74
C ALA A 244 1.16 -14.92 3.36
N MET A 245 1.42 -14.75 2.07
CA MET A 245 2.34 -13.71 1.57
C MET A 245 1.53 -12.50 1.11
N ASP A 246 1.98 -11.29 1.45
CA ASP A 246 1.40 -10.06 0.94
C ASP A 246 2.07 -9.60 -0.38
N THR A 247 1.51 -8.55 -0.98
CA THR A 247 1.99 -8.00 -2.25
C THR A 247 3.37 -7.36 -2.18
N GLU A 248 3.91 -7.12 -0.97
CA GLU A 248 5.28 -6.61 -0.75
C GLU A 248 6.29 -7.75 -0.55
N GLY A 249 5.83 -9.01 -0.66
CA GLY A 249 6.66 -10.19 -0.42
C GLY A 249 6.94 -10.45 1.07
N LYS A 250 6.18 -9.83 1.99
CA LYS A 250 6.29 -10.10 3.43
C LYS A 250 5.35 -11.24 3.82
N ILE A 251 5.74 -12.00 4.83
CA ILE A 251 5.01 -13.20 5.24
C ILE A 251 4.22 -12.91 6.51
N TRP A 252 2.92 -13.12 6.46
CA TRP A 252 2.04 -13.11 7.60
C TRP A 252 1.93 -14.53 8.16
N VAL A 253 2.15 -14.68 9.45
CA VAL A 253 2.31 -15.98 10.13
C VAL A 253 1.40 -16.01 11.36
N ALA A 254 0.48 -16.96 11.39
CA ALA A 254 -0.27 -17.28 12.60
C ALA A 254 0.66 -17.86 13.65
N GLN A 255 0.53 -17.42 14.91
CA GLN A 255 1.29 -17.95 16.03
C GLN A 255 0.37 -18.81 16.89
N PHE A 256 0.49 -20.13 16.73
CA PHE A 256 -0.22 -21.08 17.56
C PHE A 256 0.27 -20.94 19.01
N THR A 257 -0.66 -20.94 19.97
CA THR A 257 -0.43 -20.76 21.42
C THR A 257 0.12 -19.40 21.86
N ASN A 258 -0.03 -18.33 21.08
CA ASN A 258 0.39 -16.98 21.48
C ASN A 258 -0.63 -15.88 21.13
N GLY A 259 -1.79 -16.25 20.59
CA GLY A 259 -2.87 -15.30 20.31
C GLY A 259 -2.50 -14.18 19.34
N THR A 260 -1.53 -14.41 18.45
CA THR A 260 -1.04 -13.38 17.54
C THR A 260 -0.94 -13.85 16.09
N VAL A 261 -0.96 -12.86 15.19
CA VAL A 261 -0.44 -12.99 13.82
C VAL A 261 0.72 -12.02 13.71
N ILE A 262 1.86 -12.48 13.21
CA ILE A 262 3.02 -11.62 12.95
C ILE A 262 3.19 -11.40 11.44
N ARG A 263 3.70 -10.23 11.04
CA ARG A 263 4.21 -9.97 9.70
C ARG A 263 5.72 -9.95 9.78
N ILE A 264 6.40 -10.77 8.97
CA ILE A 264 7.85 -10.89 8.96
C ILE A 264 8.42 -10.49 7.59
N ASP A 265 9.63 -9.95 7.62
CA ASP A 265 10.45 -9.75 6.44
C ASP A 265 11.28 -11.01 6.18
N PRO A 266 11.02 -11.77 5.10
CA PRO A 266 11.74 -13.02 4.84
C PRO A 266 13.22 -12.82 4.51
N ASP A 267 13.62 -11.62 4.06
CA ASP A 267 15.01 -11.33 3.71
C ASP A 267 15.88 -11.11 4.96
N SER A 268 15.33 -10.43 5.96
CA SER A 268 16.04 -10.11 7.20
C SER A 268 15.67 -10.99 8.39
N GLY A 269 14.58 -11.76 8.29
CA GLY A 269 14.00 -12.56 9.37
C GLY A 269 13.27 -11.74 10.44
N LYS A 270 13.18 -10.42 10.30
CA LYS A 270 12.64 -9.52 11.34
C LYS A 270 11.12 -9.55 11.38
N VAL A 271 10.57 -9.47 12.59
CA VAL A 271 9.14 -9.17 12.81
C VAL A 271 8.91 -7.69 12.56
N LEU A 272 8.08 -7.38 11.57
CA LEU A 272 7.69 -6.02 11.20
C LEU A 272 6.44 -5.56 11.96
N ARG A 273 5.51 -6.48 12.24
CA ARG A 273 4.25 -6.16 12.91
C ARG A 273 3.72 -7.37 13.67
N THR A 274 2.99 -7.11 14.76
CA THR A 274 2.29 -8.12 15.54
C THR A 274 0.84 -7.69 15.77
N LEU A 275 -0.10 -8.49 15.29
CA LEU A 275 -1.54 -8.34 15.53
C LEU A 275 -1.96 -9.25 16.67
N LYS A 276 -2.71 -8.72 17.64
CA LYS A 276 -3.26 -9.51 18.75
C LYS A 276 -4.69 -9.94 18.44
N LEU A 277 -5.02 -11.18 18.80
CA LEU A 277 -6.34 -11.77 18.69
C LEU A 277 -6.89 -12.14 20.08
N PRO A 278 -8.23 -12.22 20.24
CA PRO A 278 -8.86 -12.67 21.49
C PRO A 278 -8.72 -14.17 21.78
N ALA A 279 -8.09 -14.94 20.88
CA ALA A 279 -7.98 -16.39 20.98
C ALA A 279 -6.52 -16.82 20.89
N GLU A 280 -6.07 -17.64 21.83
CA GLU A 280 -4.67 -18.05 21.98
C GLU A 280 -4.16 -18.97 20.87
N GLN A 281 -5.03 -19.86 20.39
CA GLN A 281 -4.67 -20.90 19.42
C GLN A 281 -5.00 -20.45 18.00
N VAL A 282 -4.17 -19.54 17.47
CA VAL A 282 -4.27 -19.04 16.09
C VAL A 282 -3.67 -20.08 15.15
N THR A 283 -4.48 -20.62 14.23
CA THR A 283 -4.09 -21.81 13.44
C THR A 283 -3.64 -21.45 12.04
N ASN A 284 -4.42 -20.65 11.31
CA ASN A 284 -4.12 -20.35 9.90
C ASN A 284 -4.78 -19.05 9.44
N LEU A 285 -4.32 -18.50 8.30
CA LEU A 285 -4.78 -17.23 7.76
C LEU A 285 -4.81 -17.17 6.23
N ALA A 286 -5.69 -16.33 5.69
CA ALA A 286 -5.75 -16.00 4.26
C ALA A 286 -6.18 -14.55 4.03
N PHE A 287 -5.59 -13.91 3.02
CA PHE A 287 -6.07 -12.61 2.55
C PHE A 287 -7.36 -12.77 1.76
N GLY A 288 -8.31 -11.86 1.97
CA GLY A 288 -9.59 -11.83 1.30
C GLY A 288 -10.23 -10.46 1.31
N GLY A 289 -11.51 -10.41 0.94
CA GLY A 289 -12.18 -9.16 0.57
C GLY A 289 -11.94 -8.79 -0.90
N LYS A 290 -12.66 -7.76 -1.38
CA LYS A 290 -12.62 -7.35 -2.78
C LYS A 290 -11.23 -6.91 -3.23
N ASN A 291 -10.47 -6.34 -2.30
CA ASN A 291 -9.12 -5.83 -2.55
C ASN A 291 -8.02 -6.69 -1.89
N LEU A 292 -8.35 -7.87 -1.37
CA LEU A 292 -7.43 -8.70 -0.56
C LEU A 292 -6.89 -7.95 0.68
N ASP A 293 -7.68 -7.02 1.22
CA ASP A 293 -7.33 -6.12 2.33
C ASP A 293 -7.89 -6.56 3.69
N VAL A 294 -8.51 -7.76 3.74
CA VAL A 294 -9.02 -8.39 4.96
C VAL A 294 -8.24 -9.66 5.23
N LEU A 295 -7.67 -9.80 6.43
CA LEU A 295 -7.02 -11.05 6.84
C LEU A 295 -8.04 -11.90 7.61
N TYR A 296 -8.44 -13.01 7.01
CA TYR A 296 -9.26 -14.01 7.67
C TYR A 296 -8.37 -14.97 8.44
N VAL A 297 -8.68 -15.18 9.71
CA VAL A 297 -7.86 -15.95 10.65
C VAL A 297 -8.71 -17.01 11.33
N THR A 298 -8.26 -18.25 11.23
CA THR A 298 -8.88 -19.42 11.89
C THR A 298 -8.19 -19.69 13.23
N THR A 299 -8.94 -20.31 14.16
CA THR A 299 -8.44 -20.65 15.50
C THR A 299 -8.97 -22.03 15.92
N SER A 300 -8.39 -22.63 16.95
CA SER A 300 -8.82 -23.93 17.49
C SER A 300 -9.30 -23.85 18.94
N GLN A 301 -9.90 -24.95 19.40
CA GLN A 301 -10.23 -25.22 20.80
C GLN A 301 -9.52 -26.48 21.32
N LEU A 302 -8.36 -26.79 20.77
CA LEU A 302 -7.64 -27.98 21.19
C LEU A 302 -7.28 -27.88 22.68
N ASN A 303 -7.70 -28.87 23.47
CA ASN A 303 -7.33 -28.90 24.88
C ASN A 303 -5.86 -29.29 25.02
N LYS A 304 -4.99 -28.31 25.29
CA LYS A 304 -3.56 -28.53 25.55
C LYS A 304 -3.23 -28.79 27.02
N GLY A 305 -4.20 -28.67 27.92
CA GLY A 305 -4.02 -28.80 29.38
C GLY A 305 -3.41 -27.57 30.06
N TYR A 306 -2.57 -26.79 29.35
CA TYR A 306 -1.94 -25.57 29.88
C TYR A 306 -2.44 -24.26 29.25
N ILE A 307 -3.36 -24.34 28.28
CA ILE A 307 -3.97 -23.18 27.63
C ILE A 307 -5.46 -23.15 27.98
N PRO A 308 -5.95 -22.10 28.67
CA PRO A 308 -7.37 -21.97 28.97
C PRO A 308 -8.22 -21.88 27.70
N LEU A 309 -9.25 -22.71 27.60
CA LEU A 309 -10.25 -22.59 26.54
C LEU A 309 -11.22 -21.46 26.91
N THR A 310 -11.30 -20.44 26.06
CA THR A 310 -12.19 -19.29 26.24
C THR A 310 -13.36 -19.35 25.27
N LYS A 311 -14.39 -18.53 25.50
CA LYS A 311 -15.51 -18.32 24.55
C LYS A 311 -15.07 -17.77 23.18
N TYR A 312 -13.82 -17.34 23.04
CA TYR A 312 -13.23 -16.80 21.81
C TYR A 312 -12.43 -17.86 21.03
N ALA A 313 -12.03 -18.96 21.67
CA ALA A 313 -11.35 -20.07 21.01
C ALA A 313 -12.26 -20.74 19.97
N GLY A 314 -11.67 -21.29 18.91
CA GLY A 314 -12.38 -21.98 17.83
C GLY A 314 -13.18 -21.08 16.89
N ARG A 315 -13.09 -19.76 17.01
CA ARG A 315 -13.81 -18.84 16.11
C ARG A 315 -12.96 -18.46 14.90
N VAL A 316 -13.63 -17.95 13.88
CA VAL A 316 -12.98 -17.31 12.74
C VAL A 316 -13.07 -15.79 12.90
N TYR A 317 -11.99 -15.10 12.59
CA TYR A 317 -11.84 -13.66 12.72
C TYR A 317 -11.55 -13.04 11.35
N ALA A 318 -12.10 -11.84 11.12
CA ALA A 318 -11.69 -10.94 10.06
C ALA A 318 -10.94 -9.77 10.69
N ILE A 319 -9.73 -9.53 10.21
CA ILE A 319 -8.90 -8.39 10.61
C ILE A 319 -8.87 -7.39 9.46
N THR A 320 -9.18 -6.14 9.77
CA THR A 320 -9.24 -5.01 8.83
C THR A 320 -8.43 -3.84 9.36
N GLY A 321 -8.12 -2.84 8.52
CA GLY A 321 -7.17 -1.79 8.90
C GLY A 321 -5.72 -2.30 8.88
N LEU A 322 -5.46 -3.36 8.11
CA LEU A 322 -4.11 -3.88 7.92
C LEU A 322 -3.21 -2.88 7.19
N MET A 323 -3.81 -2.00 6.39
CA MET A 323 -3.16 -0.80 5.87
C MET A 323 -3.40 0.35 6.86
N SER A 324 -2.64 0.35 7.96
CA SER A 324 -2.45 1.55 8.76
C SER A 324 -1.25 2.32 8.21
N SER A 325 -1.35 3.63 8.35
CA SER A 325 -0.50 4.68 7.81
C SER A 325 0.91 4.72 8.42
N ASP A 326 1.65 3.62 8.35
CA ASP A 326 3.03 3.55 8.79
C ASP A 326 3.96 3.33 7.60
N SER A 327 5.04 4.11 7.61
CA SER A 327 5.97 4.48 6.54
C SER A 327 6.82 3.35 5.91
N ASP A 328 6.34 2.11 5.91
CA ASP A 328 7.12 0.95 5.46
C ASP A 328 6.76 0.49 4.03
N ASP A 329 5.56 0.81 3.52
CA ASP A 329 5.15 0.53 2.13
C ASP A 329 5.64 1.60 1.14
N TYR A 330 6.16 2.74 1.62
CA TYR A 330 6.86 3.73 0.81
C TYR A 330 8.01 4.35 1.59
N LYS A 331 9.10 4.64 0.89
CA LYS A 331 10.27 5.30 1.47
C LYS A 331 10.31 6.76 1.03
N VAL A 332 10.36 7.68 2.00
CA VAL A 332 10.59 9.10 1.76
C VAL A 332 12.08 9.41 1.95
N THR A 333 12.73 9.90 0.91
CA THR A 333 14.15 10.31 0.95
C THR A 333 14.28 11.78 0.57
N SER A 334 14.89 12.60 1.43
CA SER A 334 15.26 13.97 1.06
C SER A 334 16.38 13.94 0.04
N ILE A 335 16.14 14.45 -1.17
CA ILE A 335 17.14 14.53 -2.25
C ILE A 335 17.93 15.85 -2.23
N SER A 336 17.43 16.87 -1.52
CA SER A 336 18.15 18.13 -1.32
C SER A 336 18.80 18.18 0.06
N LYS A 337 20.01 18.77 0.12
CA LYS A 337 20.70 19.12 1.38
C LYS A 337 20.40 20.54 1.86
N LYS A 338 19.96 21.41 0.95
CA LYS A 338 19.56 22.80 1.22
C LYS A 338 18.05 22.93 1.21
N ASN A 339 17.58 24.02 1.81
CA ASN A 339 16.17 24.41 1.85
C ASN A 339 15.93 25.48 0.78
N PHE A 340 14.86 25.31 0.02
CA PHE A 340 14.35 26.24 -0.97
C PHE A 340 13.28 27.13 -0.36
N PHE A 341 13.23 28.41 -0.72
CA PHE A 341 12.22 29.33 -0.18
C PHE A 341 10.81 28.87 -0.55
N TRP A 342 10.58 28.63 -1.84
CA TRP A 342 9.33 28.10 -2.35
C TRP A 342 9.60 27.24 -3.58
N GLY A 343 9.94 25.97 -3.36
CA GLY A 343 10.10 25.00 -4.45
C GLY A 343 8.75 24.79 -5.16
N GLN A 344 8.71 24.89 -6.49
CA GLN A 344 7.47 24.80 -7.26
C GLN A 344 7.68 24.22 -8.66
N SER A 345 6.57 23.82 -9.27
CA SER A 345 6.48 23.36 -10.67
C SER A 345 7.53 22.29 -11.03
N PRO A 346 7.61 21.18 -10.27
CA PRO A 346 8.54 20.11 -10.59
C PRO A 346 8.15 19.46 -11.93
N PHE A 347 9.16 19.20 -12.75
CA PHE A 347 9.06 18.61 -14.07
C PHE A 347 10.03 17.44 -14.15
N TRP A 348 9.53 16.25 -14.51
CA TRP A 348 10.39 15.10 -14.79
C TRP A 348 10.61 14.97 -16.30
N ASP A 349 11.88 15.07 -16.71
CA ASP A 349 12.27 14.82 -18.09
C ASP A 349 12.65 13.35 -18.29
N VAL A 350 11.77 12.62 -18.97
CA VAL A 350 11.98 11.18 -19.27
C VAL A 350 13.23 10.95 -20.11
N LYS A 351 13.56 11.86 -21.04
CA LYS A 351 14.69 11.68 -21.96
C LYS A 351 16.02 11.72 -21.21
N THR A 352 16.22 12.73 -20.37
CA THR A 352 17.48 12.91 -19.65
C THR A 352 17.49 12.26 -18.26
N GLN A 353 16.34 11.76 -17.80
CA GLN A 353 16.13 11.23 -16.45
C GLN A 353 16.49 12.26 -15.37
N THR A 354 15.99 13.48 -15.56
CA THR A 354 16.31 14.64 -14.72
C THR A 354 15.04 15.28 -14.20
N LEU A 355 15.01 15.56 -12.89
CA LEU A 355 14.00 16.39 -12.27
C LEU A 355 14.42 17.86 -12.42
N TYR A 356 13.54 18.72 -12.90
CA TYR A 356 13.70 20.18 -12.90
C TYR A 356 12.64 20.82 -12.00
N PHE A 357 12.96 21.94 -11.35
CA PHE A 357 11.98 22.72 -10.57
C PHE A 357 12.50 24.14 -10.31
N ALA A 358 11.60 25.06 -9.97
CA ALA A 358 11.96 26.45 -9.64
C ALA A 358 11.89 26.71 -8.13
N ASP A 359 12.72 27.62 -7.63
CA ASP A 359 12.58 28.22 -6.31
C ASP A 359 12.21 29.69 -6.47
N ILE A 360 10.93 30.00 -6.22
CA ILE A 360 10.30 31.27 -6.60
C ILE A 360 11.00 32.47 -5.99
N TYR A 361 11.10 32.47 -4.68
CA TYR A 361 11.72 33.56 -3.91
C TYR A 361 13.22 33.35 -3.71
N GLY A 362 13.73 32.13 -3.94
CA GLY A 362 15.15 31.89 -4.07
C GLY A 362 15.72 32.43 -5.39
N GLY A 363 14.88 32.69 -6.40
CA GLY A 363 15.28 33.22 -7.71
C GLY A 363 16.20 32.27 -8.47
N THR A 364 15.97 30.95 -8.35
CA THR A 364 16.79 29.92 -8.98
C THR A 364 15.94 28.90 -9.73
N VAL A 365 16.50 28.38 -10.81
CA VAL A 365 16.04 27.11 -11.39
C VAL A 365 16.97 25.99 -10.96
N ASN A 366 16.44 24.79 -10.83
CA ASN A 366 17.12 23.68 -10.20
C ASN A 366 16.94 22.42 -11.03
N SER A 367 17.92 21.53 -10.93
CA SER A 367 17.89 20.20 -11.51
C SER A 367 18.37 19.16 -10.50
N TYR A 368 17.89 17.94 -10.64
CA TYR A 368 18.39 16.78 -9.91
C TYR A 368 18.46 15.57 -10.82
N LYS A 369 19.65 14.96 -10.91
CA LYS A 369 19.89 13.75 -11.68
C LYS A 369 20.13 12.56 -10.75
N PRO A 370 19.18 11.61 -10.62
CA PRO A 370 19.28 10.53 -9.63
C PRO A 370 20.47 9.60 -9.83
N SER A 371 20.84 9.31 -11.09
CA SER A 371 21.91 8.35 -11.42
C SER A 371 23.28 8.73 -10.84
N ILE A 372 23.53 10.03 -10.67
CA ILE A 372 24.75 10.58 -10.07
C ILE A 372 24.49 11.33 -8.76
N ARG A 373 23.24 11.27 -8.26
CA ARG A 373 22.77 11.94 -7.03
C ARG A 373 23.16 13.42 -6.94
N ARG A 374 23.18 14.12 -8.08
CA ARG A 374 23.64 15.51 -8.17
C ARG A 374 22.46 16.46 -8.30
N LEU A 375 22.40 17.44 -7.41
CA LEU A 375 21.48 18.57 -7.46
C LEU A 375 22.25 19.82 -7.87
N CYS A 376 21.76 20.54 -8.88
CA CYS A 376 22.34 21.77 -9.37
C CYS A 376 21.33 22.91 -9.32
N SER A 377 21.82 24.14 -9.18
CA SER A 377 21.00 25.35 -9.08
C SER A 377 21.65 26.47 -9.86
N ALA A 378 20.92 27.03 -10.82
CA ALA A 378 21.34 28.21 -11.56
C ALA A 378 20.61 29.44 -11.04
N LYS A 379 21.37 30.50 -10.77
CA LYS A 379 20.85 31.79 -10.32
C LYS A 379 20.34 32.58 -11.52
N ILE A 380 19.06 32.98 -11.48
CA ILE A 380 18.41 33.66 -12.61
C ILE A 380 18.14 35.13 -12.29
N VAL A 381 17.64 35.40 -11.09
CA VAL A 381 17.42 36.76 -10.58
C VAL A 381 18.04 36.90 -9.19
N PRO A 382 18.49 38.11 -8.77
CA PRO A 382 19.06 38.33 -7.44
C PRO A 382 18.09 37.85 -6.34
N ALA A 383 18.58 37.10 -5.35
CA ALA A 383 17.75 36.72 -4.19
C ALA A 383 17.86 37.85 -3.18
N ARG A 384 16.73 38.37 -2.73
CA ARG A 384 16.56 39.11 -1.48
C ARG A 384 15.10 38.86 -1.05
N SER A 385 14.80 39.15 0.21
CA SER A 385 13.54 38.87 0.93
C SER A 385 12.22 38.97 0.13
N ALA A 386 11.10 38.50 0.70
CA ALA A 386 9.73 38.69 0.19
C ALA A 386 9.32 40.15 -0.15
N LYS A 387 10.20 41.13 0.11
CA LYS A 387 10.11 42.53 -0.32
C LYS A 387 10.92 42.90 -1.59
N SER A 388 11.60 41.98 -2.29
CA SER A 388 12.58 42.35 -3.34
C SER A 388 12.25 41.90 -4.78
N GLN A 389 12.71 42.72 -5.73
CA GLN A 389 12.58 42.60 -7.18
C GLN A 389 13.22 41.30 -7.72
N GLY A 390 12.41 40.43 -8.33
CA GLY A 390 12.89 39.22 -9.03
C GLY A 390 12.28 37.91 -8.51
N THR A 391 11.33 37.31 -9.22
CA THR A 391 10.85 35.93 -8.97
C THR A 391 11.09 35.03 -10.18
N VAL A 392 11.23 33.72 -9.92
CA VAL A 392 11.41 32.71 -10.98
C VAL A 392 10.54 31.50 -10.70
N SER A 393 9.59 31.17 -11.58
CA SER A 393 8.68 30.04 -11.41
C SER A 393 8.67 29.18 -12.65
N ALA A 394 8.32 27.90 -12.54
CA ALA A 394 8.29 26.97 -13.67
C ALA A 394 9.62 26.84 -14.41
N ILE A 395 9.89 25.63 -14.88
CA ILE A 395 11.00 25.35 -15.80
C ILE A 395 10.60 24.16 -16.63
N ILE A 396 10.33 24.41 -17.91
CA ILE A 396 9.80 23.38 -18.81
C ILE A 396 10.72 23.31 -20.04
N PRO A 397 11.31 22.14 -20.34
CA PRO A 397 12.16 22.00 -21.51
C PRO A 397 11.35 22.06 -22.80
N TYR A 398 11.98 22.59 -23.84
CA TYR A 398 11.47 22.49 -25.20
C TYR A 398 11.58 21.05 -25.72
N GLU A 399 10.61 20.64 -26.53
CA GLU A 399 10.63 19.38 -27.27
C GLU A 399 11.61 19.50 -28.44
N GLY A 400 12.50 18.52 -28.58
CA GLY A 400 13.47 18.47 -29.68
C GLY A 400 14.63 19.48 -29.60
N ILE A 401 14.64 20.41 -28.64
CA ILE A 401 15.70 21.42 -28.49
C ILE A 401 16.44 21.22 -27.17
N GLU A 402 17.71 20.84 -27.26
CA GLU A 402 18.55 20.64 -26.08
C GLU A 402 18.86 21.95 -25.36
N ASN A 403 18.99 21.88 -24.04
CA ASN A 403 19.41 22.99 -23.18
C ASN A 403 18.53 24.25 -23.25
N LYS A 404 17.33 24.16 -23.85
CA LYS A 404 16.38 25.27 -23.95
C LYS A 404 15.17 24.99 -23.07
N PHE A 405 14.81 26.00 -22.28
CA PHE A 405 13.72 25.97 -21.33
C PHE A 405 12.86 27.22 -21.44
N VAL A 406 11.60 27.05 -21.09
CA VAL A 406 10.67 28.14 -20.81
C VAL A 406 10.53 28.27 -19.30
N ILE A 407 10.67 29.49 -18.81
CA ILE A 407 10.57 29.83 -17.38
C ILE A 407 9.61 31.02 -17.21
N GLY A 408 8.95 31.10 -16.06
CA GLY A 408 8.32 32.31 -15.58
C GLY A 408 9.34 33.18 -14.85
N VAL A 409 9.37 34.47 -15.14
CA VAL A 409 10.22 35.46 -14.48
C VAL A 409 9.40 36.71 -14.20
N ASN A 410 9.28 37.10 -12.93
CA ASN A 410 8.41 38.20 -12.50
C ASN A 410 6.99 38.01 -13.04
N ASN A 411 6.46 38.97 -13.79
CA ASN A 411 5.13 38.94 -14.39
C ASN A 411 5.12 38.39 -15.84
N SER A 412 6.20 37.75 -16.28
CA SER A 412 6.46 37.42 -17.68
C SER A 412 6.92 35.97 -17.85
N VAL A 413 6.91 35.50 -19.09
CA VAL A 413 7.52 34.25 -19.53
C VAL A 413 8.79 34.57 -20.31
N ALA A 414 9.83 33.76 -20.14
CA ALA A 414 11.11 33.96 -20.78
C ALA A 414 11.75 32.64 -21.24
N ASN A 415 12.55 32.74 -22.30
CA ASN A 415 13.45 31.68 -22.75
C ASN A 415 14.73 31.67 -21.91
N LEU A 416 15.17 30.47 -21.56
CA LEU A 416 16.40 30.22 -20.83
C LEU A 416 17.24 29.18 -21.58
N THR A 417 18.54 29.44 -21.69
CA THR A 417 19.51 28.43 -22.12
C THR A 417 20.30 27.96 -20.91
N TRP A 418 20.26 26.66 -20.63
CA TRP A 418 20.94 26.07 -19.50
C TRP A 418 21.28 24.61 -19.78
N ASP A 419 22.45 24.14 -19.39
CA ASP A 419 22.86 22.74 -19.54
C ASP A 419 22.21 21.81 -18.50
N GLY A 420 21.48 22.38 -17.53
CA GLY A 420 20.88 21.63 -16.43
C GLY A 420 21.89 21.13 -15.40
N MET A 421 23.16 21.47 -15.48
CA MET A 421 24.23 20.91 -14.63
C MET A 421 25.20 21.96 -14.08
N SER A 422 25.27 23.14 -14.69
CA SER A 422 26.09 24.27 -14.28
C SER A 422 25.36 25.18 -13.28
N CYS A 423 26.13 25.91 -12.49
CA CYS A 423 25.62 26.92 -11.56
C CYS A 423 25.19 28.23 -12.26
N THR A 424 25.45 28.32 -13.56
CA THR A 424 25.16 29.49 -14.41
C THR A 424 24.22 29.08 -15.55
N ALA A 425 23.35 29.99 -15.93
CA ALA A 425 22.49 29.88 -17.10
C ALA A 425 22.56 31.19 -17.89
N SER A 426 22.03 31.21 -19.11
CA SER A 426 21.92 32.46 -19.88
C SER A 426 21.06 33.48 -19.15
N LYS A 427 21.20 34.76 -19.50
CA LYS A 427 20.21 35.77 -19.13
C LYS A 427 18.85 35.38 -19.75
N PRO A 428 17.74 35.42 -18.99
CA PRO A 428 16.41 35.14 -19.55
C PRO A 428 16.04 36.15 -20.63
N ALA A 429 15.52 35.67 -21.75
CA ALA A 429 14.97 36.49 -22.82
C ALA A 429 13.44 36.46 -22.74
N VAL A 430 12.81 37.57 -22.35
CA VAL A 430 11.35 37.66 -22.21
C VAL A 430 10.69 37.43 -23.57
N ILE A 431 9.71 36.53 -23.61
CA ILE A 431 8.94 36.19 -24.81
C ILE A 431 7.51 36.72 -24.74
N ALA A 432 6.95 36.84 -23.53
CA ALA A 432 5.60 37.38 -23.35
C ALA A 432 5.42 37.93 -21.93
N GLU A 433 4.78 39.09 -21.83
CA GLU A 433 4.29 39.63 -20.56
C GLU A 433 2.86 39.12 -20.30
N LEU A 434 2.60 38.55 -19.12
CA LEU A 434 1.29 37.94 -18.83
C LEU A 434 0.25 38.95 -18.35
N THR A 435 0.72 39.96 -17.61
CA THR A 435 -0.13 40.94 -16.93
C THR A 435 0.60 42.28 -16.85
N PRO A 436 -0.05 43.41 -17.18
CA PRO A 436 0.55 44.72 -17.02
C PRO A 436 0.75 45.11 -15.55
N ASN A 437 0.08 44.42 -14.62
CA ASN A 437 0.22 44.68 -13.19
C ASN A 437 1.55 44.13 -12.66
N LYS A 438 2.52 45.02 -12.47
CA LYS A 438 3.87 44.69 -12.00
C LYS A 438 3.94 44.17 -10.56
N THR A 439 2.86 44.26 -9.78
CA THR A 439 2.81 43.66 -8.43
C THR A 439 2.47 42.17 -8.48
N GLN A 440 1.92 41.67 -9.59
CA GLN A 440 1.70 40.25 -9.80
C GLN A 440 2.97 39.57 -10.29
N HIS A 441 3.14 38.29 -9.96
CA HIS A 441 4.22 37.48 -10.51
C HIS A 441 3.77 36.05 -10.81
N THR A 442 4.51 35.36 -11.67
CA THR A 442 4.32 33.97 -12.05
C THR A 442 4.59 33.05 -10.86
N HIS A 443 3.81 31.98 -10.74
CA HIS A 443 3.81 31.09 -9.57
C HIS A 443 3.94 29.61 -9.94
N PHE A 444 3.00 29.11 -10.74
CA PHE A 444 2.96 27.71 -11.17
C PHE A 444 2.84 27.62 -12.68
N GLY A 445 3.59 26.71 -13.32
CA GLY A 445 3.48 26.48 -14.75
C GLY A 445 3.66 25.03 -15.14
N LYS A 446 2.92 24.60 -16.16
CA LYS A 446 2.95 23.25 -16.72
C LYS A 446 2.59 23.31 -18.21
N ALA A 447 3.08 22.36 -19.00
CA ALA A 447 2.62 22.23 -20.37
C ALA A 447 1.41 21.31 -20.44
N ASP A 448 0.47 21.66 -21.30
CA ASP A 448 -0.69 20.81 -21.60
C ASP A 448 -0.32 19.66 -22.57
N PRO A 449 -1.24 18.74 -22.89
CA PRO A 449 -0.93 17.57 -23.73
C PRO A 449 -0.46 17.88 -25.16
N MET A 450 -0.67 19.11 -25.66
CA MET A 450 -0.16 19.60 -26.95
C MET A 450 1.16 20.38 -26.80
N GLY A 451 1.67 20.50 -25.58
CA GLY A 451 2.91 21.20 -25.28
C GLY A 451 2.76 22.72 -25.28
N ARG A 452 1.55 23.25 -25.06
CA ARG A 452 1.35 24.70 -24.82
C ARG A 452 1.62 25.02 -23.37
N LEU A 453 2.21 26.17 -23.09
CA LEU A 453 2.47 26.60 -21.72
C LEU A 453 1.18 27.10 -21.06
N TRP A 454 0.86 26.50 -19.92
CA TRP A 454 -0.06 27.06 -18.94
C TRP A 454 0.74 27.62 -17.77
N ILE A 455 0.49 28.88 -17.41
CA ILE A 455 1.21 29.54 -16.32
C ILE A 455 0.30 30.47 -15.53
N GLY A 456 0.33 30.32 -14.22
CA GLY A 456 -0.49 31.06 -13.28
C GLY A 456 0.29 32.18 -12.59
N THR A 457 -0.40 33.25 -12.21
CA THR A 457 0.14 34.37 -11.44
C THR A 457 -0.53 34.49 -10.08
N ILE A 458 0.18 35.09 -9.11
CA ILE A 458 -0.36 35.52 -7.82
C ILE A 458 -0.08 37.00 -7.58
N GLY A 459 -0.84 37.61 -6.67
CA GLY A 459 -0.59 38.97 -6.19
C GLY A 459 0.64 39.05 -5.28
N GLN A 460 1.13 40.27 -5.04
CA GLN A 460 2.29 40.53 -4.19
C GLN A 460 2.02 40.09 -2.74
N LEU A 461 2.90 39.25 -2.18
CA LEU A 461 2.78 38.85 -0.78
C LEU A 461 2.84 40.07 0.16
N TYR A 462 2.07 39.98 1.24
CA TYR A 462 2.06 40.99 2.30
C TYR A 462 2.23 40.32 3.67
N LYS A 463 2.62 41.09 4.69
CA LYS A 463 2.62 40.60 6.07
C LYS A 463 1.22 40.71 6.65
N ASN A 464 0.70 39.61 7.19
CA ASN A 464 -0.57 39.60 7.91
C ASN A 464 -0.42 40.17 9.32
N GLY A 465 -1.54 40.28 10.06
CA GLY A 465 -1.56 40.81 11.43
C GLY A 465 -0.71 40.02 12.45
N THR A 466 -0.32 38.77 12.12
CA THR A 466 0.58 37.93 12.94
C THR A 466 2.04 38.01 12.51
N GLY A 467 2.38 38.84 11.51
CA GLY A 467 3.74 39.04 11.00
C GLY A 467 4.21 38.06 9.92
N GLY A 468 3.43 37.02 9.62
CA GLY A 468 3.70 36.03 8.58
C GLY A 468 3.28 36.49 7.19
N LEU A 469 3.83 35.83 6.16
CA LEU A 469 3.51 36.16 4.77
C LEU A 469 2.17 35.55 4.33
N ALA A 470 1.33 36.36 3.71
CA ALA A 470 0.03 35.99 3.17
C ALA A 470 -0.08 36.33 1.68
N ILE A 471 -0.88 35.53 0.96
CA ILE A 471 -1.19 35.72 -0.46
C ILE A 471 -2.46 36.57 -0.57
N PRO A 472 -2.47 37.66 -1.35
CA PRO A 472 -3.69 38.43 -1.58
C PRO A 472 -4.77 37.58 -2.26
N LEU A 473 -5.99 37.64 -1.73
CA LEU A 473 -7.13 36.91 -2.30
C LEU A 473 -7.49 37.45 -3.68
N ASN A 474 -7.80 36.54 -4.61
CA ASN A 474 -8.38 36.83 -5.93
C ASN A 474 -7.58 37.78 -6.83
N GLN A 475 -6.29 37.97 -6.57
CA GLN A 475 -5.41 38.81 -7.40
C GLN A 475 -4.63 38.04 -8.46
N GLY A 476 -4.75 36.71 -8.50
CA GLY A 476 -4.10 35.85 -9.49
C GLY A 476 -4.95 35.59 -10.72
N ALA A 477 -4.32 34.99 -11.73
CA ALA A 477 -4.98 34.48 -12.93
C ALA A 477 -4.21 33.29 -13.51
N GLN A 478 -4.90 32.42 -14.26
CA GLN A 478 -4.31 31.33 -15.01
C GLN A 478 -4.28 31.71 -16.50
N TYR A 479 -3.09 31.67 -17.10
CA TYR A 479 -2.87 31.99 -18.50
C TYR A 479 -2.45 30.74 -19.28
N MET A 480 -2.71 30.78 -20.59
CA MET A 480 -2.18 29.86 -21.59
C MET A 480 -1.49 30.66 -22.69
N LEU A 481 -0.32 30.21 -23.13
CA LEU A 481 0.35 30.73 -24.32
C LEU A 481 0.09 29.77 -25.48
N SER A 482 -0.47 30.30 -26.57
CA SER A 482 -0.60 29.53 -27.81
C SER A 482 0.75 29.27 -28.48
N ALA A 483 0.74 28.38 -29.47
CA ALA A 483 1.90 28.09 -30.32
C ALA A 483 2.42 29.30 -31.12
N THR A 484 1.66 30.40 -31.22
CA THR A 484 2.06 31.64 -31.89
C THR A 484 2.50 32.72 -30.90
N GLY A 485 2.75 32.36 -29.63
CA GLY A 485 3.14 33.29 -28.56
C GLY A 485 2.00 34.15 -28.00
N LYS A 486 0.76 34.02 -28.50
CA LYS A 486 -0.39 34.80 -27.98
C LYS A 486 -0.73 34.35 -26.56
N VAL A 487 -0.74 35.31 -25.63
CA VAL A 487 -1.17 35.13 -24.23
C VAL A 487 -2.69 35.18 -24.16
N MET A 488 -3.29 34.18 -23.52
CA MET A 488 -4.72 34.12 -23.25
C MET A 488 -4.95 33.88 -21.76
N LYS A 489 -5.74 34.75 -21.13
CA LYS A 489 -6.19 34.56 -19.76
C LYS A 489 -7.37 33.58 -19.77
N LYS A 490 -7.22 32.43 -19.12
CA LYS A 490 -8.20 31.32 -19.13
C LYS A 490 -9.03 31.29 -17.84
N ILE A 491 -8.44 31.63 -16.70
CA ILE A 491 -9.13 31.72 -15.41
C ILE A 491 -8.72 33.03 -14.73
N SER A 492 -9.68 33.78 -14.20
CA SER A 492 -9.46 35.04 -13.47
C SER A 492 -9.87 34.90 -12.01
N ASN A 493 -9.51 35.88 -11.18
CA ASN A 493 -9.93 35.97 -9.77
C ASN A 493 -9.54 34.75 -8.92
N ILE A 494 -8.38 34.16 -9.21
CA ILE A 494 -7.85 33.04 -8.41
C ILE A 494 -6.94 33.60 -7.32
N THR A 495 -6.84 32.92 -6.17
CA THR A 495 -5.92 33.35 -5.12
C THR A 495 -4.52 32.81 -5.35
N SER A 496 -4.41 31.50 -5.60
CA SER A 496 -3.12 30.88 -5.92
C SER A 496 -3.33 29.63 -6.78
N PRO A 497 -2.90 29.66 -8.06
CA PRO A 497 -2.90 28.47 -8.92
C PRO A 497 -1.78 27.53 -8.47
N GLU A 498 -2.10 26.34 -7.96
CA GLU A 498 -1.09 25.45 -7.38
C GLU A 498 -0.85 24.16 -8.20
N GLY A 499 -1.85 23.70 -8.96
CA GLY A 499 -1.78 22.42 -9.66
C GLY A 499 -2.64 22.36 -10.91
N LEU A 500 -2.07 21.77 -11.96
CA LEU A 500 -2.76 21.39 -13.19
C LEU A 500 -2.44 19.95 -13.55
N VAL A 501 -3.45 19.20 -13.95
CA VAL A 501 -3.26 17.89 -14.59
C VAL A 501 -4.39 17.63 -15.58
N TRP A 502 -4.09 16.96 -16.69
CA TRP A 502 -5.06 16.59 -17.71
C TRP A 502 -5.38 15.11 -17.61
N SER A 503 -6.61 14.74 -17.97
CA SER A 503 -6.97 13.32 -18.09
C SER A 503 -6.16 12.62 -19.17
N ARG A 504 -6.03 11.30 -19.06
CA ARG A 504 -5.30 10.46 -20.03
C ARG A 504 -5.82 10.60 -21.46
N ASN A 505 -7.13 10.72 -21.63
CA ASN A 505 -7.77 10.92 -22.94
C ASN A 505 -7.70 12.39 -23.41
N LYS A 506 -7.09 13.28 -22.62
CA LYS A 506 -6.85 14.70 -22.94
C LYS A 506 -8.13 15.52 -23.16
N THR A 507 -9.26 15.09 -22.60
CA THR A 507 -10.54 15.79 -22.73
C THR A 507 -10.94 16.55 -21.47
N LEU A 508 -10.19 16.39 -20.38
CA LEU A 508 -10.49 17.01 -19.08
C LEU A 508 -9.25 17.68 -18.51
N MET A 509 -9.46 18.78 -17.79
CA MET A 509 -8.43 19.48 -17.03
C MET A 509 -8.85 19.62 -15.57
N TYR A 510 -7.97 19.19 -14.67
CA TYR A 510 -8.12 19.34 -13.23
C TYR A 510 -7.25 20.49 -12.73
N PHE A 511 -7.82 21.32 -11.86
CA PHE A 511 -7.19 22.55 -11.37
C PHE A 511 -7.35 22.68 -9.85
N ALA A 512 -6.27 23.07 -9.17
CA ALA A 512 -6.27 23.33 -7.74
C ALA A 512 -5.98 24.82 -7.45
N ASN A 513 -6.90 25.45 -6.70
CA ASN A 513 -6.79 26.81 -6.19
C ASN A 513 -6.71 26.78 -4.66
N LEU A 514 -5.61 27.31 -4.08
CA LEU A 514 -5.24 27.15 -2.67
C LEU A 514 -6.30 27.56 -1.64
N PHE A 515 -7.31 28.37 -1.98
CA PHE A 515 -8.30 28.83 -0.99
C PHE A 515 -9.72 28.29 -1.18
N GLU A 516 -9.95 27.47 -2.22
CA GLU A 516 -11.26 26.82 -2.41
C GLU A 516 -11.34 25.46 -1.73
N ASP A 517 -10.22 24.96 -1.18
CA ASP A 517 -10.06 23.61 -0.60
C ASP A 517 -10.69 22.53 -1.51
N ALA A 518 -10.51 22.70 -2.81
CA ALA A 518 -11.21 21.95 -3.84
C ALA A 518 -10.31 21.66 -5.04
N ILE A 519 -10.62 20.55 -5.71
CA ILE A 519 -10.11 20.25 -7.05
C ILE A 519 -11.26 20.49 -8.01
N GLU A 520 -11.06 21.47 -8.86
CA GLU A 520 -11.96 21.82 -9.94
C GLU A 520 -11.66 20.95 -11.15
N LEU A 521 -12.70 20.69 -11.95
CA LEU A 521 -12.65 19.94 -13.19
C LEU A 521 -13.32 20.76 -14.28
N TYR A 522 -12.69 20.79 -15.44
CA TYR A 522 -13.17 21.44 -16.65
C TYR A 522 -13.17 20.43 -17.78
N ASP A 523 -14.15 20.56 -18.68
CA ASP A 523 -14.01 20.00 -20.02
C ASP A 523 -12.92 20.77 -20.75
N TYR A 524 -12.06 20.06 -21.47
CA TYR A 524 -10.88 20.61 -22.10
C TYR A 524 -10.83 20.24 -23.57
N ASP A 525 -10.82 21.25 -24.42
CA ASP A 525 -10.60 21.11 -25.85
C ASP A 525 -9.09 21.01 -26.10
N ASN A 526 -8.63 19.84 -26.55
CA ASN A 526 -7.22 19.61 -26.77
C ASN A 526 -6.68 20.37 -27.99
N GLU A 527 -7.50 20.70 -28.99
CA GLU A 527 -7.07 21.45 -30.17
C GLU A 527 -6.92 22.94 -29.86
N SER A 528 -7.93 23.57 -29.27
CA SER A 528 -7.90 25.00 -28.98
C SER A 528 -7.24 25.35 -27.65
N GLY A 529 -7.28 24.43 -26.69
CA GLY A 529 -6.88 24.65 -25.30
C GLY A 529 -7.96 25.37 -24.50
N ASP A 530 -9.20 25.43 -24.99
CA ASP A 530 -10.35 25.99 -24.28
C ASP A 530 -10.83 25.08 -23.15
N ILE A 531 -11.42 25.73 -22.15
CA ILE A 531 -11.99 25.09 -20.97
C ILE A 531 -13.45 25.49 -20.84
N SER A 532 -14.28 24.55 -20.42
CA SER A 532 -15.71 24.78 -20.20
C SER A 532 -16.25 23.90 -19.07
N PHE A 533 -17.51 24.12 -18.67
CA PHE A 533 -18.24 23.29 -17.70
C PHE A 533 -17.49 23.01 -16.38
N LYS A 534 -17.11 24.09 -15.66
CA LYS A 534 -16.49 24.00 -14.32
C LYS A 534 -17.36 23.17 -13.38
N ARG A 535 -16.75 22.16 -12.74
CA ARG A 535 -17.33 21.35 -11.66
C ARG A 535 -16.29 21.06 -10.58
N VAL A 536 -16.70 20.54 -9.44
CA VAL A 536 -15.81 20.20 -8.31
C VAL A 536 -15.84 18.68 -8.13
N VAL A 537 -14.67 18.04 -8.17
CA VAL A 537 -14.52 16.58 -8.01
C VAL A 537 -14.01 16.18 -6.63
N PHE A 538 -13.40 17.11 -5.90
CA PHE A 538 -12.92 16.91 -4.55
C PHE A 538 -13.10 18.20 -3.76
N ASN A 539 -13.53 18.10 -2.51
CA ASN A 539 -13.58 19.23 -1.59
C ASN A 539 -13.20 18.76 -0.18
N GLY A 540 -12.02 19.17 0.29
CA GLY A 540 -11.43 18.71 1.55
C GLY A 540 -12.33 19.05 2.73
N ALA A 541 -12.75 20.32 2.83
CA ALA A 541 -13.61 20.83 3.90
C ALA A 541 -14.93 20.06 4.00
N LYS A 542 -15.64 19.85 2.89
CA LYS A 542 -16.91 19.09 2.86
C LYS A 542 -16.72 17.63 3.26
N MET A 543 -15.54 17.06 2.97
CA MET A 543 -15.21 15.67 3.28
C MET A 543 -14.50 15.50 4.64
N ASN A 544 -14.33 16.59 5.40
CA ASN A 544 -13.57 16.62 6.64
C ASN A 544 -12.13 16.07 6.50
N ILE A 545 -11.50 16.36 5.36
CA ILE A 545 -10.11 16.01 5.07
C ILE A 545 -9.25 17.24 5.36
N ARG A 546 -8.23 17.07 6.21
CA ARG A 546 -7.29 18.15 6.54
C ARG A 546 -6.34 18.43 5.39
N GLY A 547 -5.96 19.69 5.23
CA GLY A 547 -4.91 20.13 4.31
C GLY A 547 -5.45 20.53 2.95
N VAL A 548 -4.88 21.61 2.42
CA VAL A 548 -5.37 22.27 1.20
C VAL A 548 -4.72 21.66 -0.04
N PRO A 549 -5.49 21.24 -1.06
CA PRO A 549 -4.98 20.79 -2.36
C PRO A 549 -4.03 21.81 -3.01
N ALA A 550 -2.84 21.36 -3.40
CA ALA A 550 -1.88 22.16 -4.15
C ALA A 550 -1.44 21.46 -5.45
N GLY A 551 -0.14 21.19 -5.63
CA GLY A 551 0.31 20.55 -6.86
C GLY A 551 -0.18 19.11 -7.04
N MET A 552 -0.34 18.74 -8.31
CA MET A 552 -0.98 17.49 -8.71
C MET A 552 -0.23 16.75 -9.82
N ALA A 553 -0.30 15.42 -9.77
CA ALA A 553 0.09 14.52 -10.86
C ALA A 553 -0.94 13.40 -11.00
N MET A 554 -1.00 12.79 -12.18
CA MET A 554 -1.93 11.70 -12.46
C MET A 554 -1.14 10.41 -12.67
N ASP A 555 -1.69 9.31 -12.16
CA ASP A 555 -1.17 7.98 -12.44
C ASP A 555 -1.88 7.30 -13.62
N THR A 556 -1.32 6.18 -14.06
CA THR A 556 -1.81 5.39 -15.21
C THR A 556 -3.21 4.81 -15.02
N GLU A 557 -3.71 4.77 -13.78
CA GLU A 557 -5.09 4.38 -13.45
C GLU A 557 -6.07 5.58 -13.50
N GLY A 558 -5.59 6.76 -13.87
CA GLY A 558 -6.39 7.98 -13.91
C GLY A 558 -6.66 8.59 -12.53
N LYS A 559 -5.95 8.17 -11.48
CA LYS A 559 -6.10 8.72 -10.13
C LYS A 559 -5.16 9.90 -9.92
N ILE A 560 -5.59 10.86 -9.13
CA ILE A 560 -4.90 12.14 -8.93
C ILE A 560 -4.15 12.10 -7.60
N TRP A 561 -2.85 12.32 -7.67
CA TRP A 561 -1.99 12.53 -6.52
C TRP A 561 -1.88 14.02 -6.24
N VAL A 562 -2.13 14.42 -4.99
CA VAL A 562 -2.30 15.82 -4.60
C VAL A 562 -1.47 16.07 -3.35
N SER A 563 -0.53 17.01 -3.40
CA SER A 563 0.15 17.49 -2.20
C SER A 563 -0.80 18.38 -1.42
N GLN A 564 -0.81 18.23 -0.10
CA GLN A 564 -1.59 19.07 0.79
C GLN A 564 -0.71 20.07 1.51
N VAL A 565 -0.97 21.37 1.26
CA VAL A 565 -0.33 22.45 2.00
C VAL A 565 -0.86 22.41 3.44
N THR A 566 0.04 22.68 4.39
CA THR A 566 -0.19 22.73 5.85
C THR A 566 -0.61 21.41 6.53
N ASN A 567 -0.55 20.26 5.86
CA ASN A 567 -0.84 18.96 6.50
C ASN A 567 0.28 17.92 6.34
N GLY A 568 1.30 18.23 5.54
CA GLY A 568 2.47 17.36 5.35
C GLY A 568 2.15 16.02 4.72
N THR A 569 1.11 15.99 3.91
CA THR A 569 0.58 14.76 3.31
C THR A 569 0.43 14.89 1.80
N VAL A 570 0.63 13.78 1.10
CA VAL A 570 0.19 13.61 -0.28
C VAL A 570 -0.97 12.63 -0.29
N ILE A 571 -2.10 12.99 -0.87
CA ILE A 571 -3.25 12.11 -1.01
C ILE A 571 -3.38 11.61 -2.45
N ARG A 572 -3.81 10.37 -2.63
CA ARG A 572 -4.25 9.80 -3.90
C ARG A 572 -5.77 9.80 -3.92
N VAL A 573 -6.37 10.49 -4.87
CA VAL A 573 -7.82 10.71 -4.97
C VAL A 573 -8.34 10.04 -6.24
N ASP A 574 -9.50 9.41 -6.12
CA ASP A 574 -10.31 8.98 -7.24
C ASP A 574 -11.16 10.16 -7.75
N PRO A 575 -10.87 10.76 -8.92
CA PRO A 575 -11.61 11.93 -9.39
C PRO A 575 -13.08 11.62 -9.73
N ASP A 576 -13.42 10.37 -10.01
CA ASP A 576 -14.80 9.99 -10.35
C ASP A 576 -15.71 9.96 -9.12
N SER A 577 -15.16 9.49 -7.98
CA SER A 577 -15.91 9.36 -6.73
C SER A 577 -15.58 10.40 -5.66
N GLY A 578 -14.51 11.17 -5.86
CA GLY A 578 -13.93 12.10 -4.89
C GLY A 578 -13.26 11.43 -3.68
N LYS A 579 -13.19 10.09 -3.63
CA LYS A 579 -12.65 9.36 -2.47
C LYS A 579 -11.13 9.45 -2.41
N VAL A 580 -10.61 9.65 -1.19
CA VAL A 580 -9.19 9.42 -0.90
C VAL A 580 -8.93 7.93 -0.84
N LEU A 581 -8.05 7.46 -1.72
CA LEU A 581 -7.62 6.08 -1.85
C LEU A 581 -6.37 5.78 -1.04
N ARG A 582 -5.49 6.77 -0.84
CA ARG A 582 -4.21 6.63 -0.12
C ARG A 582 -3.74 7.97 0.43
N THR A 583 -3.00 7.93 1.53
CA THR A 583 -2.35 9.10 2.13
C THR A 583 -0.90 8.75 2.45
N LEU A 584 0.04 9.54 1.94
CA LEU A 584 1.45 9.50 2.27
C LEU A 584 1.77 10.63 3.23
N LYS A 585 2.62 10.38 4.21
CA LYS A 585 3.09 11.39 5.16
C LYS A 585 4.54 11.73 4.86
N LEU A 586 4.83 13.03 4.80
CA LEU A 586 6.17 13.56 4.58
C LEU A 586 6.66 14.29 5.82
N PRO A 587 7.98 14.45 6.01
CA PRO A 587 8.55 15.00 7.24
C PRO A 587 8.48 16.54 7.31
N THR A 588 7.61 17.18 6.52
CA THR A 588 7.34 18.62 6.56
C THR A 588 5.91 18.91 6.09
N GLU A 589 5.35 20.00 6.59
CA GLU A 589 3.96 20.41 6.50
C GLU A 589 3.64 21.16 5.20
N GLN A 590 4.58 21.95 4.69
CA GLN A 590 4.37 22.87 3.55
C GLN A 590 4.75 22.22 2.21
N LEU A 591 4.07 21.13 1.85
CA LEU A 591 4.22 20.52 0.53
C LEU A 591 3.59 21.41 -0.53
N THR A 592 4.31 21.69 -1.61
CA THR A 592 3.91 22.69 -2.60
C THR A 592 3.45 22.05 -3.90
N SER A 593 4.17 21.03 -4.38
CA SER A 593 3.87 20.39 -5.65
C SER A 593 4.55 19.02 -5.78
N LEU A 594 4.18 18.27 -6.82
CA LEU A 594 4.69 16.93 -7.06
C LEU A 594 4.66 16.51 -8.53
N VAL A 595 5.54 15.58 -8.90
CA VAL A 595 5.60 14.97 -10.23
C VAL A 595 6.11 13.53 -10.13
N PHE A 596 5.62 12.65 -11.01
CA PHE A 596 6.19 11.32 -11.15
C PHE A 596 7.45 11.32 -12.01
N GLY A 597 8.43 10.53 -11.61
CA GLY A 597 9.71 10.40 -12.28
C GLY A 597 10.39 9.05 -11.99
N GLY A 598 11.68 8.98 -12.28
CA GLY A 598 12.40 7.71 -12.39
C GLY A 598 12.24 7.06 -13.75
N LYS A 599 13.00 5.98 -13.99
CA LYS A 599 13.02 5.27 -15.28
C LYS A 599 11.64 4.71 -15.65
N ASN A 600 10.89 4.27 -14.65
CA ASN A 600 9.57 3.67 -14.81
C ASN A 600 8.43 4.61 -14.39
N LEU A 601 8.71 5.88 -14.10
CA LEU A 601 7.73 6.85 -13.58
C LEU A 601 7.07 6.39 -12.26
N ASP A 602 7.80 5.63 -11.45
CA ASP A 602 7.36 5.02 -10.20
C ASP A 602 7.90 5.73 -8.94
N VAL A 603 8.61 6.83 -9.12
CA VAL A 603 9.12 7.69 -8.04
C VAL A 603 8.31 8.98 -8.01
N LEU A 604 7.70 9.31 -6.87
CA LEU A 604 7.03 10.59 -6.71
C LEU A 604 8.00 11.62 -6.11
N TYR A 605 8.36 12.63 -6.90
CA TYR A 605 9.13 13.77 -6.42
C TYR A 605 8.20 14.83 -5.86
N VAL A 606 8.49 15.33 -4.67
CA VAL A 606 7.65 16.30 -3.96
C VAL A 606 8.49 17.50 -3.53
N THR A 607 8.05 18.70 -3.89
CA THR A 607 8.66 19.97 -3.48
C THR A 607 7.97 20.53 -2.23
N SER A 608 8.69 21.35 -1.47
CA SER A 608 8.13 22.03 -0.29
C SER A 608 8.65 23.48 -0.17
N SER A 609 8.12 24.21 0.81
CA SER A 609 8.42 25.62 1.10
C SER A 609 8.96 25.77 2.53
N GLN A 610 9.87 26.73 2.73
CA GLN A 610 10.29 27.21 4.05
C GLN A 610 9.77 28.63 4.35
N LEU A 611 8.81 29.13 3.59
CA LEU A 611 8.24 30.44 3.87
C LEU A 611 7.46 30.43 5.17
N ASP A 612 7.83 31.35 6.05
CA ASP A 612 7.14 31.57 7.31
C ASP A 612 5.78 32.23 7.07
N LYS A 613 4.72 31.42 7.19
CA LYS A 613 3.32 31.85 7.06
C LYS A 613 2.69 32.17 8.43
N ALA A 614 3.46 32.22 9.53
CA ALA A 614 3.03 32.51 10.91
C ALA A 614 2.02 31.56 11.59
N TYR A 615 1.55 30.50 10.93
CA TYR A 615 0.58 29.56 11.52
C TYR A 615 1.17 28.23 12.00
N THR A 616 2.43 27.90 11.65
CA THR A 616 3.04 26.61 12.02
C THR A 616 4.56 26.74 12.12
N PRO A 617 5.20 26.25 13.19
CA PRO A 617 6.65 26.16 13.27
C PRO A 617 7.21 25.36 12.09
N LEU A 618 8.22 25.90 11.42
CA LEU A 618 8.87 25.21 10.30
C LEU A 618 9.67 24.01 10.84
N SER A 619 9.39 22.82 10.33
CA SER A 619 10.26 21.67 10.58
C SER A 619 11.66 21.90 9.99
N LYS A 620 12.67 21.15 10.46
CA LYS A 620 14.03 21.17 9.88
C LYS A 620 14.07 20.74 8.39
N TYR A 621 13.01 20.14 7.89
CA TYR A 621 12.88 19.68 6.51
C TYR A 621 12.05 20.63 5.63
N ALA A 622 11.59 21.78 6.16
CA ALA A 622 10.89 22.78 5.38
C ALA A 622 11.76 23.27 4.21
N GLY A 623 11.16 23.39 3.02
CA GLY A 623 11.87 23.77 1.79
C GLY A 623 12.73 22.65 1.18
N ARG A 624 12.69 21.41 1.68
CA ARG A 624 13.36 20.27 1.04
C ARG A 624 12.61 19.76 -0.18
N VAL A 625 13.32 18.99 -1.01
CA VAL A 625 12.73 18.18 -2.08
C VAL A 625 12.89 16.71 -1.71
N PHE A 626 11.82 15.95 -1.87
CA PHE A 626 11.75 14.53 -1.50
C PHE A 626 11.55 13.66 -2.73
N ALA A 627 12.10 12.46 -2.69
CA ALA A 627 11.74 11.36 -3.56
C ALA A 627 10.99 10.33 -2.72
N VAL A 628 9.82 9.91 -3.19
CA VAL A 628 9.01 8.86 -2.58
C VAL A 628 9.00 7.64 -3.48
N THR A 629 9.46 6.50 -2.96
CA THR A 629 9.59 5.22 -3.70
C THR A 629 8.75 4.13 -3.04
N GLY A 630 8.48 3.02 -3.73
CA GLY A 630 7.68 1.90 -3.19
C GLY A 630 6.17 2.06 -3.43
N LEU A 631 5.76 2.98 -4.29
CA LEU A 631 4.35 3.26 -4.50
C LEU A 631 3.67 2.14 -5.30
N THR A 632 2.80 1.37 -4.63
CA THR A 632 1.89 0.40 -5.26
C THR A 632 0.42 0.87 -5.25
N SER A 633 -0.34 0.45 -6.26
CA SER A 633 -1.76 0.78 -6.39
C SER A 633 -2.62 -0.19 -5.58
N SER A 634 -3.93 0.07 -5.51
CA SER A 634 -4.89 -0.86 -4.89
C SER A 634 -4.92 -2.24 -5.57
N SER A 635 -4.35 -2.37 -6.78
CA SER A 635 -4.16 -3.65 -7.48
C SER A 635 -2.83 -4.35 -7.16
N GLY A 636 -1.99 -3.77 -6.30
CA GLY A 636 -0.65 -4.28 -5.97
C GLY A 636 0.41 -4.01 -7.03
N LYS A 637 0.07 -3.38 -8.16
CA LYS A 637 1.04 -3.00 -9.22
C LYS A 637 1.76 -1.70 -8.86
N PRO A 638 3.01 -1.49 -9.33
CA PRO A 638 3.68 -0.20 -9.19
C PRO A 638 2.84 0.93 -9.77
N ILE A 639 2.78 2.05 -9.06
CA ILE A 639 2.09 3.24 -9.53
C ILE A 639 2.99 3.93 -10.54
N VAL A 640 2.65 3.76 -11.80
CA VAL A 640 3.29 4.45 -12.92
C VAL A 640 2.57 5.77 -13.13
N GLY A 641 3.33 6.85 -13.10
CA GLY A 641 2.83 8.20 -13.34
C GLY A 641 2.86 8.64 -14.79
N TYR A 642 2.16 9.73 -15.07
CA TYR A 642 2.40 10.53 -16.27
C TYR A 642 3.52 11.55 -16.02
N PRO A 643 4.53 11.65 -16.90
CA PRO A 643 5.57 12.66 -16.77
C PRO A 643 5.01 14.05 -17.14
N GLY A 644 5.81 15.09 -16.91
CA GLY A 644 5.50 16.39 -17.47
C GLY A 644 5.61 16.39 -19.00
N GLN A 645 4.79 17.20 -19.67
CA GLN A 645 4.87 17.38 -21.13
C GLN A 645 5.89 18.48 -21.47
N ARG A 646 6.74 18.25 -22.48
CA ARG A 646 7.65 19.27 -23.02
C ARG A 646 6.90 20.31 -23.84
N ILE A 647 7.49 21.50 -23.99
CA ILE A 647 6.94 22.55 -24.83
C ILE A 647 7.24 22.26 -26.30
N VAL A 648 6.20 22.12 -27.14
CA VAL A 648 6.40 21.78 -28.56
C VAL A 648 6.53 23.02 -29.44
N ARG A 649 5.82 24.11 -29.10
CA ARG A 649 5.81 25.39 -29.83
C ARG A 649 5.46 26.53 -28.88
N ILE A 650 6.33 27.53 -28.75
CA ILE A 650 6.02 28.87 -28.21
C ILE A 650 6.74 29.90 -29.05
#